data_AF-A0A814JSA4-F1
#
_entry.id   AF-A0A814JSA4-F1
#
_cell.length_a   1.000
_cell.length_b   1.000
_cell.length_c   1.000
_cell.angle_alpha   90.00
_cell.angle_beta   90.00
_cell.angle_gamma   90.00
#
_symmetry.space_group_name_H-M   'P 1'
#
loop_
_entity.id
_entity.type
_entity.pdbx_description
1 polymer ?
#
loop_
_entity_poly.entity_id
_entity_poly.type
_entity_poly.pdbx_seq_one_letter_code
_entity_poly.pdbx_strand_id
1 'polypeptide(L)'
;MSTCSSCNEPLHGDDDQEVTTASGVKFHRACLENLLASKSASSSKKSKGDGSVASKSSSQSQCRKGGKCDQIDDKSHCREYEHPDFCPDGSRCKKQTEDHLKMFRHLPLCPQNHKCIDYLKEVREHCDQYRHFAPYCPYGNNCALFHDKSHFEDFQHPFPPPCPHTPFECPMHSALCESKNNRSLSTVIQQHCLNFAHVCKLGRNCLDQTQLHQSRSIHIARQVCPYGEKCSMVSDEEHINTLTHPHIPDIRPLCPYRDECREPDKLEHRLQFRHRIMHEPGVVRYYGTNKHVDFVQNHKNNIECVNRFVSKQNWKPLPPGLIPDEIVDWIRTVQPIHRCNLVIFESILLHGHVMSREYMEHLKDPTFVANSVLHHSRIRRIDALKIKTYEEDARKYVTALVCLEFGKQGFLSKSANPEIFVAASFEDTVRKKENKLSGTIPPNDMRALRSKAIDIAQASIKLHSDPAGIGYASDKALGTDKLVFSILGPHMGHYYGDIVIIFKREILHHCDANFSMQAATSFVSGRAYTMRPWLGNDPGSISERVKHYHATRLHAGVPGYEYAAALELMALTSSQFNLKSMDITLDQIFQRWLAVDSHQTIEAHLPQLIPLDYIDHIYMPRSLFDHLSEDARRAVGAVFSDRITIEDHKVELTPDKGTFGATPSSKVRADYQETVVRTILQRYEKYTPSLALSYLRGITITIPSTNLEEHYVLPLTISQAYAQYRSEEAHPSKDNITHIYWKALHGDMMITLSSEKIDPDVDQSHLRCLICYVAAKPIEIDDQYHEPISYLAVGHPFQHEIIRSKKKYGVKTDTFYTGCNNADYFTYCLELHLSNGFVVLAHAGPNALYSRGIMCCRFSRSDLDLTKLNFIHVSAGNRKVPMKNLVVHFTRQPSMHPTFDKSFGGASTASTSASASATTTVTTEYDDSHRATVKSKLKYGDMADKRKSASAKTPKSPLKPCKDGIYCLLQYSSDVPEHNSTYSHPCRYSELCSEREPHLTHEPHRVPKCDNDRSCDKLDDPVHRAAYRHTNLPDFLIPCFYQSRCNNKSSKHRKDYFHGERVLDKTTTTSKAKVDDSDKN
;
A
#
# COMPACT_ATOMS: atom_id res chain seq x y z
N MET A 1 35.78 7.75 48.57
CA MET A 1 37.04 8.33 49.10
C MET A 1 37.63 9.25 48.03
N SER A 2 38.15 10.41 48.46
CA SER A 2 38.68 11.60 47.74
C SER A 2 37.70 12.34 46.80
N THR A 3 37.02 13.47 47.11
CA THR A 3 37.31 14.83 47.66
C THR A 3 37.92 15.85 46.68
N CYS A 4 37.12 16.88 46.30
CA CYS A 4 37.33 18.36 46.44
C CYS A 4 36.52 19.12 45.35
N SER A 5 35.51 19.95 45.68
CA SER A 5 35.57 21.40 46.02
C SER A 5 35.67 22.29 44.76
N SER A 6 34.98 23.43 44.53
CA SER A 6 34.09 24.32 45.30
C SER A 6 33.68 25.51 44.40
N CYS A 7 32.76 26.37 44.91
CA CYS A 7 32.46 27.78 44.56
C CYS A 7 31.26 28.00 43.59
N ASN A 8 30.07 28.40 44.07
CA ASN A 8 29.58 29.70 44.62
C ASN A 8 29.16 30.73 43.54
N GLU A 9 27.90 31.16 43.65
CA GLU A 9 27.24 32.29 42.97
C GLU A 9 27.94 33.65 43.24
N PRO A 10 27.59 34.74 42.51
CA PRO A 10 26.50 35.61 43.00
C PRO A 10 25.66 36.36 41.93
N LEU A 11 24.58 36.98 42.46
CA LEU A 11 23.61 37.91 41.87
C LEU A 11 24.14 39.35 41.63
N HIS A 12 23.35 40.10 40.85
CA HIS A 12 23.19 41.57 40.71
C HIS A 12 24.09 42.38 39.76
N GLY A 13 23.43 43.27 39.00
CA GLY A 13 23.98 44.41 38.27
C GLY A 13 22.97 45.02 37.31
N ASP A 14 22.19 45.99 37.79
CA ASP A 14 21.48 47.00 36.99
C ASP A 14 22.48 47.91 36.24
N ASP A 15 22.11 48.41 35.06
CA ASP A 15 22.40 49.81 34.68
C ASP A 15 21.59 50.22 33.44
N ASP A 16 20.89 51.35 33.58
CA ASP A 16 20.19 52.14 32.57
C ASP A 16 21.15 52.79 31.58
N GLN A 17 20.74 52.97 30.32
CA GLN A 17 20.92 54.25 29.62
C GLN A 17 20.00 54.42 28.39
N GLU A 18 19.66 55.70 28.21
CA GLU A 18 18.54 56.31 27.49
C GLU A 18 18.73 56.57 25.98
N VAL A 19 17.58 56.58 25.28
CA VAL A 19 17.08 57.56 24.28
C VAL A 19 17.75 57.67 22.89
N THR A 20 16.93 57.42 21.84
CA THR A 20 16.51 58.48 20.87
C THR A 20 15.31 58.05 20.01
N THR A 21 14.54 59.06 19.64
CA THR A 21 13.10 59.09 19.28
C THR A 21 12.81 59.28 17.78
N ALA A 22 11.52 59.05 17.42
CA ALA A 22 10.67 59.69 16.37
C ALA A 22 10.04 58.61 15.47
N SER A 23 8.75 58.52 15.16
CA SER A 23 7.61 59.44 15.01
C SER A 23 6.32 58.58 15.11
N GLY A 24 5.13 58.96 15.58
CA GLY A 24 4.42 60.24 15.55
C GLY A 24 3.09 60.07 14.77
N VAL A 25 2.00 59.61 15.41
CA VAL A 25 0.60 59.85 14.95
C VAL A 25 -0.31 59.98 16.17
N LYS A 26 -1.05 61.09 16.24
CA LYS A 26 -2.01 61.47 17.29
C LYS A 26 -3.40 60.92 16.99
N PHE A 27 -4.12 60.45 18.02
CA PHE A 27 -5.60 60.42 18.03
C PHE A 27 -6.14 61.03 19.32
N HIS A 28 -7.15 61.88 19.17
CA HIS A 28 -7.77 62.72 20.20
C HIS A 28 -8.62 61.90 21.20
N ARG A 29 -8.39 62.17 22.50
CA ARG A 29 -9.15 61.67 23.64
C ARG A 29 -10.15 62.74 24.09
N ALA A 30 -11.45 62.46 23.99
CA ALA A 30 -12.51 63.22 24.68
C ALA A 30 -13.78 62.37 24.80
N CYS A 31 -14.48 62.49 25.93
CA CYS A 31 -15.73 61.83 26.35
C CYS A 31 -15.63 60.44 27.01
N LEU A 32 -15.21 60.41 28.28
CA LEU A 32 -15.64 59.38 29.25
C LEU A 32 -15.47 59.87 30.70
N GLU A 33 -16.15 60.96 31.03
CA GLU A 33 -16.41 61.38 32.42
C GLU A 33 -17.86 61.85 32.48
N ASN A 34 -18.78 60.98 32.94
CA ASN A 34 -20.08 61.30 33.57
C ASN A 34 -21.00 60.07 33.65
N LEU A 35 -20.63 59.01 34.38
CA LEU A 35 -21.57 57.92 34.71
C LEU A 35 -21.17 57.13 35.96
N LEU A 36 -20.73 57.82 37.01
CA LEU A 36 -20.57 57.25 38.37
C LEU A 36 -21.12 58.21 39.44
N ALA A 37 -22.44 58.33 39.50
CA ALA A 37 -23.26 58.71 40.67
C ALA A 37 -24.70 58.34 40.26
N SER A 38 -25.43 57.41 40.87
CA SER A 38 -25.75 57.24 42.28
C SER A 38 -26.37 55.84 42.51
N LYS A 39 -26.04 55.20 43.63
CA LYS A 39 -26.76 54.02 44.19
C LYS A 39 -27.66 54.46 45.36
N SER A 40 -28.68 53.64 45.65
CA SER A 40 -29.59 53.59 46.83
C SER A 40 -30.80 54.55 46.77
N ALA A 41 -32.04 54.23 47.17
CA ALA A 41 -32.59 53.15 48.00
C ALA A 41 -34.10 52.87 47.75
N SER A 42 -34.52 51.63 48.07
CA SER A 42 -35.77 51.14 48.72
C SER A 42 -37.21 51.60 48.36
N SER A 43 -38.04 50.55 48.13
CA SER A 43 -39.37 50.22 48.71
C SER A 43 -40.70 50.90 48.25
N SER A 44 -41.57 50.04 47.68
CA SER A 44 -43.03 49.88 47.91
C SER A 44 -44.03 51.05 47.74
N LYS A 45 -44.97 50.94 46.78
CA LYS A 45 -46.44 50.73 46.98
C LYS A 45 -47.24 50.88 45.68
N LYS A 46 -48.38 50.18 45.63
CA LYS A 46 -49.44 50.12 44.61
C LYS A 46 -50.10 51.48 44.30
N SER A 47 -50.51 51.69 43.04
CA SER A 47 -51.89 52.10 42.66
C SER A 47 -52.13 52.03 41.14
N LYS A 48 -53.40 51.80 40.79
CA LYS A 48 -54.00 51.73 39.44
C LYS A 48 -54.11 53.12 38.79
N GLY A 49 -54.27 53.15 37.45
CA GLY A 49 -55.10 54.15 36.77
C GLY A 49 -54.55 54.63 35.44
N ASP A 50 -55.35 54.44 34.39
CA ASP A 50 -55.17 54.91 33.01
C ASP A 50 -54.84 56.39 32.86
N GLY A 51 -54.14 56.73 31.77
CA GLY A 51 -53.94 58.10 31.33
C GLY A 51 -53.03 58.20 30.12
N SER A 52 -53.59 58.05 28.93
CA SER A 52 -52.95 58.34 27.64
C SER A 52 -52.45 59.78 27.58
N VAL A 53 -51.14 59.96 27.37
CA VAL A 53 -50.57 61.20 26.83
C VAL A 53 -49.65 60.83 25.67
N ALA A 54 -50.04 61.26 24.48
CA ALA A 54 -49.25 61.14 23.27
C ALA A 54 -47.93 61.91 23.41
N SER A 55 -46.81 61.18 23.35
CA SER A 55 -45.52 61.75 22.99
C SER A 55 -45.15 61.24 21.61
N LYS A 56 -44.79 62.16 20.71
CA LYS A 56 -44.35 61.87 19.35
C LYS A 56 -43.11 60.98 19.41
N SER A 57 -43.26 59.68 19.15
CA SER A 57 -42.14 58.83 18.79
C SER A 57 -41.86 59.08 17.30
N SER A 58 -40.70 59.67 16.98
CA SER A 58 -40.11 59.42 15.67
C SER A 58 -39.70 57.95 15.69
N SER A 59 -40.56 57.06 15.18
CA SER A 59 -40.24 55.64 15.07
C SER A 59 -39.11 55.47 14.06
N GLN A 60 -37.87 55.51 14.55
CA GLN A 60 -36.71 55.09 13.77
C GLN A 60 -36.99 53.68 13.27
N SER A 61 -36.76 53.45 11.98
CA SER A 61 -36.93 52.12 11.41
C SER A 61 -35.78 51.21 11.86
N GLN A 62 -36.00 49.93 12.11
CA GLN A 62 -34.88 49.04 12.46
C GLN A 62 -33.88 48.95 11.30
N CYS A 63 -32.59 49.06 11.62
CA CYS A 63 -31.53 48.91 10.64
C CYS A 63 -31.61 47.52 9.99
N ARG A 64 -31.65 47.45 8.65
CA ARG A 64 -31.68 46.17 7.91
C ARG A 64 -30.44 45.31 8.13
N LYS A 65 -29.30 45.92 8.48
CA LYS A 65 -28.06 45.21 8.84
C LYS A 65 -28.01 44.81 10.33
N GLY A 66 -28.98 45.24 11.15
CA GLY A 66 -29.07 44.90 12.57
C GLY A 66 -27.77 45.22 13.34
N GLY A 67 -27.35 44.29 14.19
CA GLY A 67 -26.09 44.38 14.94
C GLY A 67 -24.80 44.32 14.10
N LYS A 68 -24.89 43.99 12.80
CA LYS A 68 -23.76 43.99 11.85
C LYS A 68 -23.58 45.31 11.10
N CYS A 69 -24.27 46.37 11.49
CA CYS A 69 -24.18 47.64 10.77
C CYS A 69 -22.78 48.27 10.95
N ASP A 70 -22.12 48.49 9.82
CA ASP A 70 -20.82 49.17 9.66
C ASP A 70 -20.90 50.69 9.88
N GLN A 71 -22.11 51.24 9.92
CA GLN A 71 -22.41 52.67 10.12
C GLN A 71 -22.92 52.96 11.53
N ILE A 72 -22.67 52.06 12.49
CA ILE A 72 -23.12 52.20 13.89
C ILE A 72 -22.53 53.43 14.60
N ASP A 73 -21.41 53.95 14.12
CA ASP A 73 -20.78 55.17 14.65
C ASP A 73 -21.15 56.43 13.85
N ASP A 74 -21.93 56.29 12.76
CA ASP A 74 -22.39 57.42 11.95
C ASP A 74 -23.63 58.08 12.58
N LYS A 75 -23.42 59.30 13.10
CA LYS A 75 -24.46 60.11 13.75
C LYS A 75 -25.66 60.40 12.85
N SER A 76 -25.51 60.39 11.53
CA SER A 76 -26.60 60.59 10.58
C SER A 76 -27.44 59.31 10.45
N HIS A 77 -26.80 58.16 10.28
CA HIS A 77 -27.43 56.85 10.20
C HIS A 77 -28.18 56.48 11.50
N CYS A 78 -27.57 56.71 12.65
CA CYS A 78 -28.21 56.44 13.95
C CYS A 78 -29.37 57.39 14.30
N ARG A 79 -29.58 58.47 13.54
CA ARG A 79 -30.79 59.31 13.66
C ARG A 79 -31.97 58.74 12.87
N GLU A 80 -31.72 57.89 11.89
CA GLU A 80 -32.74 57.31 11.01
C GLU A 80 -33.04 55.84 11.35
N TYR A 81 -32.07 55.13 11.95
CA TYR A 81 -32.17 53.69 12.23
C TYR A 81 -31.82 53.28 13.66
N GLU A 82 -32.69 52.47 14.26
CA GLU A 82 -32.44 51.80 15.55
C GLU A 82 -31.57 50.54 15.36
N HIS A 83 -30.64 50.32 16.28
CA HIS A 83 -29.76 49.15 16.32
C HIS A 83 -30.02 48.34 17.58
N PRO A 84 -29.78 47.02 17.56
CA PRO A 84 -29.99 46.17 18.73
C PRO A 84 -29.01 46.46 19.87
N ASP A 85 -29.31 45.98 21.08
CA ASP A 85 -28.41 46.10 22.23
C ASP A 85 -27.08 45.35 22.04
N PHE A 86 -26.07 45.71 22.82
CA PHE A 86 -24.84 44.93 22.89
C PHE A 86 -25.13 43.53 23.41
N CYS A 87 -24.37 42.56 22.90
CA CYS A 87 -24.47 41.19 23.33
C CYS A 87 -24.26 41.10 24.85
N PRO A 88 -25.16 40.45 25.61
CA PRO A 88 -25.00 40.32 27.06
C PRO A 88 -23.75 39.52 27.45
N ASP A 89 -23.23 38.69 26.53
CA ASP A 89 -21.99 37.93 26.73
C ASP A 89 -20.71 38.78 26.51
N GLY A 90 -20.85 40.03 26.03
CA GLY A 90 -19.74 41.00 25.87
C GLY A 90 -18.54 40.42 25.10
N SER A 91 -17.34 40.61 25.67
CA SER A 91 -16.08 40.06 25.14
C SER A 91 -15.99 38.54 25.13
N ARG A 92 -16.83 37.86 25.93
CA ARG A 92 -16.90 36.39 26.02
C ARG A 92 -17.90 35.78 25.03
N CYS A 93 -18.58 36.59 24.23
CA CYS A 93 -19.54 36.09 23.25
C CYS A 93 -18.88 35.12 22.26
N LYS A 94 -19.32 33.85 22.27
CA LYS A 94 -18.89 32.83 21.29
C LYS A 94 -19.89 32.61 20.16
N LYS A 95 -21.08 33.20 20.25
CA LYS A 95 -22.16 33.03 19.26
C LYS A 95 -21.89 33.86 18.01
N GLN A 96 -22.04 33.24 16.86
CA GLN A 96 -21.66 33.77 15.56
C GLN A 96 -22.75 33.51 14.50
N THR A 97 -23.90 32.96 14.89
CA THR A 97 -25.01 32.72 13.96
C THR A 97 -25.47 34.06 13.37
N GLU A 98 -25.82 34.07 12.08
CA GLU A 98 -26.33 35.25 11.36
C GLU A 98 -27.42 35.97 12.17
N ASP A 99 -28.34 35.20 12.74
CA ASP A 99 -29.43 35.72 13.56
C ASP A 99 -28.91 36.38 14.84
N HIS A 100 -27.94 35.76 15.55
CA HIS A 100 -27.38 36.34 16.76
C HIS A 100 -26.60 37.63 16.49
N LEU A 101 -25.82 37.65 15.42
CA LEU A 101 -25.05 38.83 15.01
C LEU A 101 -25.97 39.95 14.46
N LYS A 102 -27.16 39.62 13.94
CA LYS A 102 -28.19 40.61 13.58
C LYS A 102 -28.97 41.10 14.80
N MET A 103 -29.18 40.25 15.80
CA MET A 103 -29.94 40.56 17.01
C MET A 103 -29.15 41.33 18.06
N PHE A 104 -27.82 41.35 18.02
CA PHE A 104 -26.98 42.01 19.02
C PHE A 104 -25.77 42.70 18.38
N ARG A 105 -25.35 43.83 18.95
CA ARG A 105 -24.06 44.46 18.65
C ARG A 105 -22.93 43.71 19.36
N HIS A 106 -21.77 43.58 18.73
CA HIS A 106 -20.60 42.93 19.31
C HIS A 106 -19.41 43.89 19.33
N LEU A 107 -18.52 43.69 20.31
CA LEU A 107 -17.22 44.37 20.33
C LEU A 107 -16.37 43.91 19.13
N PRO A 108 -15.48 44.77 18.61
CA PRO A 108 -14.48 44.42 17.60
C PRO A 108 -13.68 43.17 17.97
N LEU A 109 -13.25 42.43 16.96
CA LEU A 109 -12.39 41.27 17.15
C LEU A 109 -10.99 41.69 17.60
N CYS A 110 -10.48 41.06 18.66
CA CYS A 110 -9.09 41.23 19.06
C CYS A 110 -8.15 40.71 17.95
N PRO A 111 -7.10 41.45 17.55
CA PRO A 111 -6.12 40.97 16.56
C PRO A 111 -5.42 39.65 16.96
N GLN A 112 -5.30 39.38 18.26
CA GLN A 112 -4.73 38.15 18.81
C GLN A 112 -5.79 37.06 19.10
N ASN A 113 -7.05 37.29 18.73
CA ASN A 113 -8.18 36.36 18.90
C ASN A 113 -8.28 35.82 20.35
N HIS A 114 -8.68 34.55 20.49
CA HIS A 114 -8.78 33.86 21.78
C HIS A 114 -7.44 33.61 22.49
N LYS A 115 -6.29 33.81 21.82
CA LYS A 115 -4.93 33.65 22.39
C LYS A 115 -4.38 34.92 23.03
N CYS A 116 -5.15 36.01 23.03
CA CYS A 116 -4.71 37.29 23.56
C CYS A 116 -4.32 37.19 25.04
N ILE A 117 -3.07 37.58 25.37
CA ILE A 117 -2.56 37.52 26.76
C ILE A 117 -3.40 38.39 27.69
N ASP A 118 -3.82 39.57 27.25
CA ASP A 118 -4.63 40.49 28.06
C ASP A 118 -6.03 39.95 28.36
N TYR A 119 -6.59 39.15 27.44
CA TYR A 119 -7.83 38.43 27.69
C TYR A 119 -7.63 37.28 28.68
N LEU A 120 -6.55 36.51 28.53
CA LEU A 120 -6.20 35.42 29.44
C LEU A 120 -5.89 35.92 30.86
N LYS A 121 -5.41 37.17 30.99
CA LYS A 121 -5.19 37.87 32.26
C LYS A 121 -6.41 38.66 32.76
N GLU A 122 -7.53 38.61 32.03
CA GLU A 122 -8.77 39.32 32.33
C GLU A 122 -8.60 40.85 32.53
N VAL A 123 -7.73 41.49 31.74
CA VAL A 123 -7.52 42.94 31.78
C VAL A 123 -8.81 43.65 31.39
N ARG A 124 -9.44 44.33 32.36
CA ARG A 124 -10.80 44.87 32.23
C ARG A 124 -10.95 45.84 31.06
N GLU A 125 -10.02 46.80 30.92
CA GLU A 125 -10.04 47.79 29.83
C GLU A 125 -10.01 47.15 28.43
N HIS A 126 -9.26 46.06 28.28
CA HIS A 126 -9.16 45.33 27.02
C HIS A 126 -10.42 44.50 26.74
N CYS A 127 -10.93 43.82 27.76
CA CYS A 127 -12.16 43.02 27.69
C CYS A 127 -13.43 43.87 27.50
N ASP A 128 -13.38 45.17 27.73
CA ASP A 128 -14.48 46.09 27.43
C ASP A 128 -14.41 46.61 25.98
N GLN A 129 -13.26 46.48 25.31
CA GLN A 129 -13.03 46.99 23.95
C GLN A 129 -13.05 45.90 22.88
N TYR A 130 -12.64 44.67 23.21
CA TYR A 130 -12.48 43.61 22.24
C TYR A 130 -13.19 42.32 22.63
N ARG A 131 -13.62 41.58 21.61
CA ARG A 131 -14.14 40.23 21.71
C ARG A 131 -13.06 39.21 21.32
N HIS A 132 -12.98 38.11 22.08
CA HIS A 132 -11.96 37.08 21.93
C HIS A 132 -12.62 35.74 21.62
N PHE A 133 -12.57 35.32 20.36
CA PHE A 133 -13.05 34.00 19.95
C PHE A 133 -12.15 33.40 18.87
N ALA A 134 -12.18 32.07 18.73
CA ALA A 134 -11.44 31.37 17.67
C ALA A 134 -12.15 31.55 16.32
N PRO A 135 -11.44 31.98 15.25
CA PRO A 135 -12.04 32.11 13.93
C PRO A 135 -12.59 30.77 13.42
N TYR A 136 -13.57 30.80 12.52
CA TYR A 136 -14.03 29.58 11.87
C TYR A 136 -12.92 28.96 11.04
N CYS A 137 -12.84 27.63 11.06
CA CYS A 137 -11.99 26.90 10.15
C CYS A 137 -12.39 27.24 8.70
N PRO A 138 -11.44 27.69 7.84
CA PRO A 138 -11.75 28.05 6.45
C PRO A 138 -12.29 26.88 5.63
N TYR A 139 -12.11 25.64 6.12
CA TYR A 139 -12.57 24.42 5.47
C TYR A 139 -13.90 23.88 6.03
N GLY A 140 -14.39 24.41 7.15
CA GLY A 140 -15.64 23.94 7.79
C GLY A 140 -15.69 22.41 7.97
N ASN A 141 -16.76 21.78 7.49
CA ASN A 141 -16.96 20.31 7.51
C ASN A 141 -15.96 19.55 6.63
N ASN A 142 -15.26 20.22 5.70
CA ASN A 142 -14.27 19.62 4.82
C ASN A 142 -12.84 19.73 5.38
N CYS A 143 -12.70 20.15 6.63
CA CYS A 143 -11.40 20.32 7.27
C CYS A 143 -10.63 19.01 7.30
N ALA A 144 -9.50 18.97 6.61
CA ALA A 144 -8.60 17.84 6.59
C ALA A 144 -7.40 17.97 7.56
N LEU A 145 -7.43 19.01 8.40
CA LEU A 145 -6.49 19.28 9.49
C LEU A 145 -7.13 18.94 10.85
N PHE A 146 -8.13 18.06 10.87
CA PHE A 146 -8.92 17.75 12.06
C PHE A 146 -8.12 17.03 13.16
N HIS A 147 -7.08 16.27 12.79
CA HIS A 147 -6.16 15.64 13.76
C HIS A 147 -4.95 16.51 14.13
N ASP A 148 -4.78 17.68 13.51
CA ASP A 148 -3.78 18.65 13.95
C ASP A 148 -4.32 19.39 15.17
N LYS A 149 -3.78 19.07 16.34
CA LYS A 149 -4.22 19.64 17.63
C LYS A 149 -4.12 21.16 17.64
N SER A 150 -3.04 21.74 17.11
CA SER A 150 -2.86 23.18 17.05
C SER A 150 -3.91 23.81 16.13
N HIS A 151 -4.17 23.22 14.96
CA HIS A 151 -5.24 23.69 14.10
C HIS A 151 -6.63 23.58 14.75
N PHE A 152 -6.92 22.46 15.41
CA PHE A 152 -8.24 22.23 16.01
C PHE A 152 -8.49 23.16 17.22
N GLU A 153 -7.47 23.50 17.99
CA GLU A 153 -7.56 24.48 19.08
C GLU A 153 -7.68 25.91 18.55
N ASP A 154 -7.05 26.21 17.41
CA ASP A 154 -6.97 27.57 16.87
C ASP A 154 -8.22 28.00 16.12
N PHE A 155 -9.02 27.05 15.65
CA PHE A 155 -10.18 27.29 14.79
C PHE A 155 -11.46 26.63 15.34
N GLN A 156 -12.61 27.24 15.08
CA GLN A 156 -13.91 26.62 15.34
C GLN A 156 -14.35 25.74 14.18
N HIS A 157 -14.75 24.51 14.49
CA HIS A 157 -15.32 23.57 13.52
C HIS A 157 -16.82 23.39 13.75
N PRO A 158 -17.60 23.13 12.68
CA PRO A 158 -19.03 22.82 12.75
C PRO A 158 -19.35 21.42 13.32
N PHE A 159 -18.34 20.64 13.67
CA PHE A 159 -18.44 19.28 14.21
C PHE A 159 -17.74 19.18 15.57
N PRO A 160 -18.13 18.22 16.45
CA PRO A 160 -17.46 18.01 17.74
C PRO A 160 -16.03 17.48 17.56
N PRO A 161 -15.21 17.35 18.62
CA PRO A 161 -13.88 16.77 18.52
C PRO A 161 -13.86 15.47 17.71
N PRO A 162 -12.91 15.28 16.77
CA PRO A 162 -12.86 14.06 15.98
C PRO A 162 -12.51 12.86 16.87
N CYS A 163 -13.05 11.69 16.53
CA CYS A 163 -12.63 10.45 17.18
C CYS A 163 -11.17 10.16 16.81
N PRO A 164 -10.27 9.86 17.77
CA PRO A 164 -8.86 9.54 17.48
C PRO A 164 -8.66 8.38 16.48
N HIS A 165 -9.64 7.48 16.42
CA HIS A 165 -9.63 6.32 15.54
C HIS A 165 -10.27 6.58 14.16
N THR A 166 -10.83 7.77 13.91
CA THR A 166 -11.36 8.13 12.58
C THR A 166 -10.21 8.42 11.62
N PRO A 167 -10.26 7.98 10.35
CA PRO A 167 -11.41 7.42 9.63
C PRO A 167 -11.54 5.89 9.67
N PHE A 168 -10.47 5.16 10.00
CA PHE A 168 -10.41 3.73 9.70
C PHE A 168 -10.80 2.83 10.89
N GLU A 169 -10.34 3.10 12.10
CA GLU A 169 -10.26 2.10 13.17
C GLU A 169 -11.27 2.33 14.31
N CYS A 170 -12.36 3.09 14.11
CA CYS A 170 -13.35 3.30 15.17
C CYS A 170 -14.41 2.18 15.20
N PRO A 171 -14.37 1.24 16.16
CA PRO A 171 -15.28 0.09 16.19
C PRO A 171 -16.74 0.52 16.44
N MET A 172 -16.95 1.57 17.23
CA MET A 172 -18.28 2.11 17.53
C MET A 172 -18.93 2.72 16.28
N HIS A 173 -18.17 3.47 15.49
CA HIS A 173 -18.68 4.03 14.24
C HIS A 173 -18.89 2.96 13.16
N SER A 174 -18.01 1.96 13.07
CA SER A 174 -18.23 0.79 12.20
C SER A 174 -19.53 0.07 12.55
N ALA A 175 -19.76 -0.23 13.83
CA ALA A 175 -20.99 -0.86 14.29
C ALA A 175 -22.25 -0.02 13.98
N LEU A 176 -22.15 1.32 14.09
CA LEU A 176 -23.22 2.23 13.68
C LEU A 176 -23.50 2.14 12.17
N CYS A 177 -22.45 2.15 11.34
CA CYS A 177 -22.58 2.09 9.89
C CYS A 177 -23.13 0.75 9.37
N GLU A 178 -22.89 -0.34 10.10
CA GLU A 178 -23.31 -1.70 9.74
C GLU A 178 -24.73 -2.04 10.25
N SER A 179 -25.26 -1.27 11.20
CA SER A 179 -26.58 -1.53 11.77
C SER A 179 -27.71 -1.18 10.80
N LYS A 180 -28.67 -2.10 10.67
CA LYS A 180 -29.95 -1.84 9.98
C LYS A 180 -30.91 -1.00 10.82
N ASN A 181 -30.71 -0.97 12.15
CA ASN A 181 -31.55 -0.23 13.08
C ASN A 181 -30.69 0.40 14.18
N ASN A 182 -30.47 1.70 14.11
CA ASN A 182 -29.64 2.41 15.08
C ASN A 182 -30.16 2.30 16.52
N ARG A 183 -31.47 2.06 16.71
CA ARG A 183 -32.08 1.91 18.04
C ARG A 183 -31.73 0.59 18.73
N SER A 184 -31.24 -0.42 18.01
CA SER A 184 -30.78 -1.68 18.59
C SER A 184 -29.32 -1.67 19.03
N LEU A 185 -28.58 -0.58 18.77
CA LEU A 185 -27.20 -0.40 19.22
C LEU A 185 -27.18 -0.02 20.70
N SER A 186 -26.08 -0.36 21.39
CA SER A 186 -25.89 0.03 22.79
C SER A 186 -25.85 1.55 22.94
N THR A 187 -26.26 2.03 24.12
CA THR A 187 -26.21 3.47 24.47
C THR A 187 -24.80 4.03 24.39
N VAL A 188 -23.78 3.22 24.69
CA VAL A 188 -22.36 3.59 24.58
C VAL A 188 -22.00 3.95 23.12
N ILE A 189 -22.38 3.12 22.14
CA ILE A 189 -22.10 3.37 20.72
C ILE A 189 -22.79 4.64 20.25
N GLN A 190 -24.07 4.80 20.61
CA GLN A 190 -24.85 5.99 20.23
C GLN A 190 -24.24 7.25 20.83
N GLN A 191 -23.89 7.23 22.12
CA GLN A 191 -23.30 8.38 22.80
C GLN A 191 -21.91 8.72 22.24
N HIS A 192 -21.09 7.73 21.90
CA HIS A 192 -19.80 7.94 21.26
C HIS A 192 -19.94 8.69 19.93
N CYS A 193 -20.81 8.23 19.04
CA CYS A 193 -21.05 8.86 17.74
C CYS A 193 -21.79 10.20 17.84
N LEU A 194 -22.35 10.54 19.01
CA LEU A 194 -22.85 11.88 19.32
C LEU A 194 -21.78 12.78 19.93
N ASN A 195 -20.80 12.23 20.64
CA ASN A 195 -19.76 13.00 21.31
C ASN A 195 -18.57 13.30 20.38
N PHE A 196 -18.31 12.43 19.42
CA PHE A 196 -17.18 12.55 18.51
C PHE A 196 -17.62 12.64 17.05
N ALA A 197 -16.83 13.36 16.25
CA ALA A 197 -17.02 13.42 14.81
C ALA A 197 -16.26 12.29 14.11
N HIS A 198 -16.81 11.82 12.99
CA HIS A 198 -16.21 10.79 12.16
C HIS A 198 -16.14 11.22 10.69
N VAL A 199 -15.11 10.79 9.98
CA VAL A 199 -15.03 11.01 8.54
C VAL A 199 -16.14 10.23 7.83
N CYS A 200 -16.90 10.94 7.00
CA CYS A 200 -17.95 10.35 6.19
C CYS A 200 -17.33 9.39 5.17
N LYS A 201 -17.86 8.16 5.09
CA LYS A 201 -17.35 7.13 4.17
C LYS A 201 -17.42 7.50 2.69
N LEU A 202 -18.33 8.42 2.34
CA LEU A 202 -18.50 8.92 0.97
C LEU A 202 -17.68 10.18 0.68
N GLY A 203 -17.03 10.77 1.70
CA GLY A 203 -16.25 12.00 1.55
C GLY A 203 -16.99 13.06 0.75
N ARG A 204 -16.40 13.48 -0.37
CA ARG A 204 -16.98 14.48 -1.28
C ARG A 204 -18.23 14.04 -2.04
N ASN A 205 -18.47 12.74 -2.14
CA ASN A 205 -19.64 12.15 -2.81
C ASN A 205 -20.85 12.01 -1.87
N CYS A 206 -20.76 12.52 -0.63
CA CYS A 206 -21.87 12.46 0.30
C CYS A 206 -23.03 13.35 -0.12
N LEU A 207 -24.25 12.78 -0.17
CA LEU A 207 -25.48 13.51 -0.49
C LEU A 207 -26.37 13.74 0.73
N ASP A 208 -25.96 13.30 1.92
CA ASP A 208 -26.73 13.46 3.16
C ASP A 208 -26.62 14.90 3.68
N GLN A 209 -27.74 15.61 3.60
CA GLN A 209 -27.88 17.01 4.03
C GLN A 209 -28.61 17.12 5.38
N THR A 210 -28.83 16.02 6.10
CA THR A 210 -29.47 16.09 7.42
C THR A 210 -28.60 16.87 8.40
N GLN A 211 -29.23 17.68 9.24
CA GLN A 211 -28.51 18.51 10.22
C GLN A 211 -27.66 17.66 11.18
N LEU A 212 -28.15 16.47 11.56
CA LEU A 212 -27.40 15.55 12.41
C LEU A 212 -26.14 15.05 11.69
N HIS A 213 -26.23 14.65 10.43
CA HIS A 213 -25.05 14.20 9.67
C HIS A 213 -24.04 15.34 9.49
N GLN A 214 -24.52 16.53 9.07
CA GLN A 214 -23.68 17.71 8.84
C GLN A 214 -23.00 18.25 10.10
N SER A 215 -23.56 18.03 11.29
CA SER A 215 -22.94 18.46 12.56
C SER A 215 -22.05 17.38 13.21
N ARG A 216 -22.00 16.16 12.66
CA ARG A 216 -21.27 15.03 13.25
C ARG A 216 -20.29 14.34 12.29
N SER A 217 -20.25 14.78 11.03
CA SER A 217 -19.43 14.13 10.00
C SER A 217 -18.42 15.09 9.40
N ILE A 218 -17.26 14.55 9.05
CA ILE A 218 -16.18 15.26 8.37
C ILE A 218 -16.14 14.79 6.91
N HIS A 219 -16.33 15.70 5.96
CA HIS A 219 -16.41 15.40 4.52
C HIS A 219 -15.08 15.69 3.83
N ILE A 220 -14.15 14.77 3.97
CA ILE A 220 -12.82 14.92 3.38
C ILE A 220 -12.89 14.81 1.85
N ALA A 221 -12.45 15.85 1.16
CA ALA A 221 -12.42 15.90 -0.29
C ALA A 221 -11.06 15.48 -0.85
N ARG A 222 -10.91 14.19 -1.16
CA ARG A 222 -9.74 13.71 -1.91
C ARG A 222 -9.80 14.21 -3.36
N GLN A 223 -8.65 14.23 -4.03
CA GLN A 223 -8.60 14.45 -5.47
C GLN A 223 -9.41 13.37 -6.20
N VAL A 224 -10.19 13.75 -7.21
CA VAL A 224 -10.93 12.80 -8.04
C VAL A 224 -9.96 12.10 -8.98
N CYS A 225 -10.11 10.79 -9.13
CA CYS A 225 -9.33 10.05 -10.11
C CYS A 225 -9.56 10.61 -11.52
N PRO A 226 -8.51 10.98 -12.28
CA PRO A 226 -8.67 11.59 -13.60
C PRO A 226 -9.35 10.66 -14.61
N TYR A 227 -9.33 9.34 -14.37
CA TYR A 227 -9.96 8.33 -15.21
C TYR A 227 -11.39 7.98 -14.78
N GLY A 228 -11.86 8.46 -13.62
CA GLY A 228 -13.20 8.23 -13.10
C GLY A 228 -13.60 6.75 -13.08
N GLU A 229 -14.72 6.43 -13.72
CA GLU A 229 -15.27 5.07 -13.85
C GLU A 229 -14.45 4.15 -14.76
N LYS A 230 -13.61 4.72 -15.64
CA LYS A 230 -12.78 3.96 -16.59
C LYS A 230 -11.38 3.65 -16.04
N CYS A 231 -11.15 3.91 -14.75
CA CYS A 231 -9.84 3.69 -14.16
C CYS A 231 -9.50 2.19 -14.13
N SER A 232 -8.36 1.81 -14.70
CA SER A 232 -7.83 0.45 -14.64
C SER A 232 -7.16 0.11 -13.29
N MET A 233 -6.87 1.12 -12.47
CA MET A 233 -6.21 0.99 -11.16
C MET A 233 -7.18 0.82 -9.99
N VAL A 234 -8.46 0.50 -10.26
CA VAL A 234 -9.46 0.26 -9.19
C VAL A 234 -9.17 -1.00 -8.36
N SER A 235 -8.29 -1.88 -8.84
CA SER A 235 -7.80 -3.05 -8.11
C SER A 235 -6.57 -2.76 -7.24
N ASP A 236 -6.00 -1.56 -7.30
CA ASP A 236 -4.88 -1.16 -6.44
C ASP A 236 -5.42 -0.49 -5.16
N GLU A 237 -5.15 -1.13 -4.00
CA GLU A 237 -5.57 -0.61 -2.70
C GLU A 237 -5.03 0.80 -2.43
N GLU A 238 -3.78 1.07 -2.82
CA GLU A 238 -3.16 2.36 -2.56
C GLU A 238 -3.83 3.45 -3.40
N HIS A 239 -4.09 3.17 -4.68
CA HIS A 239 -4.80 4.06 -5.59
C HIS A 239 -6.19 4.45 -5.07
N ILE A 240 -7.03 3.47 -4.75
CA ILE A 240 -8.41 3.72 -4.30
C ILE A 240 -8.49 4.31 -2.89
N ASN A 241 -7.45 4.13 -2.05
CA ASN A 241 -7.34 4.81 -0.77
C ASN A 241 -6.80 6.24 -0.89
N THR A 242 -6.22 6.59 -2.04
CA THR A 242 -5.63 7.91 -2.32
C THR A 242 -6.60 8.86 -3.03
N LEU A 243 -7.36 8.34 -3.98
CA LEU A 243 -8.22 9.14 -4.86
C LEU A 243 -9.70 8.82 -4.63
N THR A 244 -10.56 9.79 -4.90
CA THR A 244 -12.01 9.56 -4.96
C THR A 244 -12.39 8.99 -6.32
N HIS A 245 -13.19 7.93 -6.31
CA HIS A 245 -13.84 7.38 -7.49
C HIS A 245 -15.37 7.51 -7.38
N PRO A 246 -16.08 7.63 -8.52
CA PRO A 246 -17.52 7.50 -8.53
C PRO A 246 -17.94 6.12 -7.99
N HIS A 247 -18.98 6.09 -7.16
CA HIS A 247 -19.60 4.85 -6.63
C HIS A 247 -18.73 3.96 -5.73
N ILE A 248 -17.48 4.35 -5.43
CA ILE A 248 -16.62 3.68 -4.46
C ILE A 248 -16.55 4.57 -3.20
N PRO A 249 -16.85 4.04 -2.00
CA PRO A 249 -16.65 4.79 -0.76
C PRO A 249 -15.17 5.14 -0.57
N ASP A 250 -14.88 6.41 -0.25
CA ASP A 250 -13.53 6.84 0.12
C ASP A 250 -13.01 6.04 1.33
N ILE A 251 -13.88 5.76 2.31
CA ILE A 251 -13.57 4.90 3.46
C ILE A 251 -14.37 3.60 3.34
N ARG A 252 -13.74 2.53 2.83
CA ARG A 252 -14.34 1.19 2.75
C ARG A 252 -14.37 0.52 4.14
N PRO A 253 -15.48 -0.12 4.54
CA PRO A 253 -15.54 -0.94 5.74
C PRO A 253 -14.60 -2.15 5.68
N LEU A 254 -14.20 -2.66 6.84
CA LEU A 254 -13.47 -3.93 6.93
C LEU A 254 -14.38 -5.07 6.46
N CYS A 255 -13.79 -6.05 5.77
CA CYS A 255 -14.52 -7.26 5.37
C CYS A 255 -15.11 -7.97 6.60
N PRO A 256 -16.42 -8.32 6.60
CA PRO A 256 -17.06 -8.97 7.74
C PRO A 256 -16.50 -10.39 8.00
N TYR A 257 -16.00 -11.06 6.95
CA TYR A 257 -15.38 -12.38 7.05
C TYR A 257 -13.93 -12.33 7.52
N ARG A 258 -13.32 -11.13 7.60
CA ARG A 258 -11.91 -10.93 8.02
C ARG A 258 -11.00 -11.95 7.33
N ASP A 259 -10.14 -12.62 8.09
CA ASP A 259 -9.14 -13.58 7.63
C ASP A 259 -9.73 -14.86 7.00
N GLU A 260 -11.04 -15.08 7.10
CA GLU A 260 -11.75 -16.22 6.52
C GLU A 260 -12.44 -15.88 5.18
N CYS A 261 -12.19 -14.68 4.64
CA CYS A 261 -12.77 -14.27 3.37
C CYS A 261 -12.30 -15.20 2.24
N ARG A 262 -13.25 -15.77 1.50
CA ARG A 262 -12.99 -16.63 0.32
C ARG A 262 -12.94 -15.86 -1.00
N GLU A 263 -13.24 -14.56 -0.95
CA GLU A 263 -13.35 -13.71 -2.13
C GLU A 263 -12.45 -12.45 -2.08
N PRO A 264 -11.28 -12.47 -1.41
CA PRO A 264 -10.48 -11.25 -1.22
C PRO A 264 -9.98 -10.67 -2.56
N ASP A 265 -9.87 -11.50 -3.61
CA ASP A 265 -9.39 -11.10 -4.93
C ASP A 265 -10.50 -10.69 -5.91
N LYS A 266 -11.78 -10.89 -5.56
CA LYS A 266 -12.89 -10.47 -6.44
C LYS A 266 -12.98 -8.96 -6.45
N LEU A 267 -12.88 -8.36 -7.64
CA LEU A 267 -12.88 -6.90 -7.80
C LEU A 267 -14.08 -6.25 -7.11
N GLU A 268 -15.31 -6.71 -7.38
CA GLU A 268 -16.53 -6.17 -6.77
C GLU A 268 -16.48 -6.14 -5.24
N HIS A 269 -15.93 -7.20 -4.64
CA HIS A 269 -15.76 -7.31 -3.19
C HIS A 269 -14.71 -6.31 -2.68
N ARG A 270 -13.58 -6.15 -3.38
CA ARG A 270 -12.54 -5.16 -3.04
C ARG A 270 -13.01 -3.71 -3.17
N LEU A 271 -13.88 -3.40 -4.13
CA LEU A 271 -14.45 -2.05 -4.26
C LEU A 271 -15.37 -1.70 -3.08
N GLN A 272 -15.92 -2.70 -2.37
CA GLN A 272 -16.81 -2.51 -1.24
C GLN A 272 -16.09 -2.62 0.11
N PHE A 273 -15.14 -3.54 0.24
CA PHE A 273 -14.51 -3.89 1.50
C PHE A 273 -13.00 -3.78 1.42
N ARG A 274 -12.39 -3.34 2.53
CA ARG A 274 -10.94 -3.46 2.74
C ARG A 274 -10.64 -4.70 3.59
N HIS A 275 -9.47 -5.30 3.35
CA HIS A 275 -9.01 -6.47 4.10
C HIS A 275 -7.83 -6.11 4.98
N ARG A 276 -7.67 -6.85 6.08
CA ARG A 276 -6.38 -6.93 6.77
C ARG A 276 -5.46 -7.77 5.91
N ILE A 277 -4.17 -7.47 5.92
CA ILE A 277 -3.17 -8.30 5.25
C ILE A 277 -3.18 -9.68 5.90
N MET A 278 -3.70 -10.67 5.16
CA MET A 278 -3.93 -12.04 5.67
C MET A 278 -2.66 -12.89 5.70
N HIS A 279 -1.69 -12.54 4.84
CA HIS A 279 -0.47 -13.31 4.65
C HIS A 279 0.74 -12.41 4.81
N GLU A 280 1.31 -12.43 6.01
CA GLU A 280 2.63 -11.86 6.25
C GLU A 280 3.69 -12.82 5.70
N PRO A 281 4.59 -12.36 4.83
CA PRO A 281 5.70 -13.20 4.40
C PRO A 281 6.60 -13.57 5.58
N GLY A 282 7.13 -14.78 5.54
CA GLY A 282 8.03 -15.33 6.52
C GLY A 282 9.31 -14.53 6.63
N VAL A 283 10.01 -14.75 7.74
CA VAL A 283 11.35 -14.18 7.93
C VAL A 283 12.31 -14.94 7.04
N VAL A 284 12.91 -14.24 6.09
CA VAL A 284 14.09 -14.70 5.36
C VAL A 284 15.30 -14.12 6.08
N ARG A 285 16.21 -14.98 6.53
CA ARG A 285 17.40 -14.52 7.27
C ARG A 285 18.36 -13.81 6.32
N TYR A 286 18.89 -12.67 6.77
CA TYR A 286 19.93 -11.95 6.08
C TYR A 286 21.31 -12.49 6.46
N TYR A 287 22.14 -12.76 5.45
CA TYR A 287 23.51 -13.26 5.58
C TYR A 287 24.56 -12.32 4.98
N GLY A 288 24.15 -11.24 4.32
CA GLY A 288 25.07 -10.23 3.77
C GLY A 288 25.94 -10.72 2.63
N THR A 289 25.43 -11.62 1.80
CA THR A 289 26.09 -12.23 0.64
C THR A 289 26.43 -11.22 -0.46
N ASN A 290 25.72 -10.08 -0.50
CA ASN A 290 25.92 -9.01 -1.48
C ASN A 290 26.64 -7.77 -0.90
N LYS A 291 27.21 -7.84 0.31
CA LYS A 291 27.72 -6.66 1.04
C LYS A 291 28.85 -5.87 0.35
N HIS A 292 29.48 -6.43 -0.68
CA HIS A 292 30.60 -5.82 -1.42
C HIS A 292 30.27 -5.57 -2.90
N VAL A 293 29.00 -5.61 -3.28
CA VAL A 293 28.58 -5.47 -4.68
C VAL A 293 28.06 -4.07 -4.90
N ASP A 294 28.58 -3.40 -5.93
CA ASP A 294 28.02 -2.15 -6.42
C ASP A 294 27.09 -2.42 -7.60
N PHE A 295 25.81 -2.67 -7.29
CA PHE A 295 24.82 -2.97 -8.33
C PHE A 295 24.60 -1.79 -9.28
N VAL A 296 24.67 -0.54 -8.80
CA VAL A 296 24.52 0.64 -9.66
C VAL A 296 25.65 0.73 -10.67
N GLN A 297 26.88 0.53 -10.23
CA GLN A 297 28.04 0.52 -11.13
C GLN A 297 27.97 -0.66 -12.11
N ASN A 298 27.52 -1.84 -11.65
CA ASN A 298 27.29 -2.99 -12.53
C ASN A 298 26.25 -2.67 -13.62
N HIS A 299 25.12 -2.03 -13.27
CA HIS A 299 24.09 -1.63 -14.24
C HIS A 299 24.71 -0.74 -15.34
N LYS A 300 25.42 0.31 -14.91
CA LYS A 300 26.08 1.26 -15.83
C LYS A 300 27.09 0.55 -16.74
N ASN A 301 27.97 -0.27 -16.17
CA ASN A 301 28.99 -0.99 -16.93
C ASN A 301 28.37 -1.95 -17.95
N ASN A 302 27.35 -2.71 -17.56
CA ASN A 302 26.66 -3.63 -18.46
C ASN A 302 26.03 -2.88 -19.64
N ILE A 303 25.35 -1.76 -19.38
CA ILE A 303 24.74 -0.91 -20.41
C ILE A 303 25.80 -0.35 -21.37
N GLU A 304 26.88 0.22 -20.84
CA GLU A 304 27.96 0.81 -21.64
C GLU A 304 28.67 -0.24 -22.50
N CYS A 305 28.92 -1.44 -21.97
CA CYS A 305 29.57 -2.53 -22.70
C CYS A 305 28.72 -2.98 -23.89
N VAL A 306 27.42 -3.19 -23.70
CA VAL A 306 26.50 -3.56 -24.79
C VAL A 306 26.45 -2.46 -25.85
N ASN A 307 26.22 -1.21 -25.45
CA ASN A 307 26.12 -0.08 -26.40
C ASN A 307 27.42 0.13 -27.20
N ARG A 308 28.58 -0.01 -26.54
CA ARG A 308 29.89 0.06 -27.19
C ARG A 308 30.07 -1.06 -28.21
N PHE A 309 29.65 -2.27 -27.88
CA PHE A 309 29.72 -3.41 -28.79
C PHE A 309 28.80 -3.24 -30.00
N VAL A 310 27.53 -2.87 -29.79
CA VAL A 310 26.55 -2.58 -30.84
C VAL A 310 27.11 -1.55 -31.83
N SER A 311 27.68 -0.46 -31.30
CA SER A 311 28.30 0.60 -32.10
C SER A 311 29.52 0.07 -32.89
N LYS A 312 30.43 -0.65 -32.23
CA LYS A 312 31.65 -1.19 -32.86
C LYS A 312 31.35 -2.22 -33.95
N GLN A 313 30.30 -3.02 -33.79
CA GLN A 313 29.89 -4.06 -34.74
C GLN A 313 28.95 -3.54 -35.84
N ASN A 314 28.66 -2.23 -35.86
CA ASN A 314 27.71 -1.60 -36.79
C ASN A 314 26.33 -2.27 -36.80
N TRP A 315 25.85 -2.69 -35.62
CA TRP A 315 24.48 -3.21 -35.49
C TRP A 315 23.48 -2.06 -35.61
N LYS A 316 22.27 -2.34 -36.13
CA LYS A 316 21.17 -1.35 -36.09
C LYS A 316 20.87 -1.05 -34.61
N PRO A 317 21.09 0.18 -34.13
CA PRO A 317 20.84 0.52 -32.73
C PRO A 317 19.33 0.60 -32.47
N LEU A 318 18.96 0.66 -31.19
CA LEU A 318 17.61 1.05 -30.82
C LEU A 318 17.31 2.48 -31.29
N PRO A 319 16.03 2.83 -31.51
CA PRO A 319 15.60 4.22 -31.51
C PRO A 319 16.20 4.95 -30.30
N PRO A 320 16.59 6.23 -30.41
CA PRO A 320 17.30 6.93 -29.35
C PRO A 320 16.65 6.77 -27.97
N GLY A 321 17.34 6.07 -27.07
CA GLY A 321 17.05 6.04 -25.63
C GLY A 321 15.93 5.13 -25.13
N LEU A 322 15.27 4.31 -25.96
CA LEU A 322 14.08 3.57 -25.51
C LEU A 322 14.14 2.06 -25.84
N ILE A 323 14.07 1.25 -24.79
CA ILE A 323 13.72 -0.17 -24.84
C ILE A 323 12.18 -0.26 -24.89
N PRO A 324 11.58 -1.20 -25.65
CA PRO A 324 10.13 -1.41 -25.63
C PRO A 324 9.58 -1.66 -24.21
N ASP A 325 8.54 -0.91 -23.81
CA ASP A 325 7.93 -1.01 -22.47
C ASP A 325 7.47 -2.43 -22.15
N GLU A 326 6.98 -3.18 -23.14
CA GLU A 326 6.55 -4.57 -22.97
C GLU A 326 7.68 -5.49 -22.44
N ILE A 327 8.93 -5.26 -22.86
CA ILE A 327 10.08 -6.06 -22.41
C ILE A 327 10.47 -5.66 -20.99
N VAL A 328 10.48 -4.35 -20.72
CA VAL A 328 10.81 -3.81 -19.39
C VAL A 328 9.76 -4.27 -18.37
N ASP A 329 8.48 -4.18 -18.70
CA ASP A 329 7.38 -4.62 -17.86
C ASP A 329 7.39 -6.13 -17.67
N TRP A 330 7.72 -6.90 -18.69
CA TRP A 330 7.91 -8.34 -18.53
C TRP A 330 9.09 -8.69 -17.59
N ILE A 331 10.23 -8.00 -17.69
CA ILE A 331 11.34 -8.15 -16.72
C ILE A 331 10.88 -7.78 -15.31
N ARG A 332 9.93 -6.86 -15.14
CA ARG A 332 9.31 -6.51 -13.86
C ARG A 332 8.30 -7.54 -13.35
N THR A 333 7.87 -8.51 -14.14
CA THR A 333 6.91 -9.55 -13.72
C THR A 333 7.50 -10.95 -13.61
N VAL A 334 8.61 -11.24 -14.28
CA VAL A 334 9.22 -12.58 -14.30
C VAL A 334 9.49 -13.14 -12.88
N GLN A 335 9.20 -14.42 -12.66
CA GLN A 335 9.35 -15.06 -11.35
C GLN A 335 10.55 -16.01 -11.32
N PRO A 336 11.21 -16.20 -10.17
CA PRO A 336 12.22 -17.24 -10.03
C PRO A 336 11.57 -18.62 -10.02
N ILE A 337 12.10 -19.53 -10.83
CA ILE A 337 11.65 -20.90 -10.96
C ILE A 337 12.79 -21.84 -10.60
N HIS A 338 12.54 -22.71 -9.62
CA HIS A 338 13.45 -23.74 -9.16
C HIS A 338 12.94 -25.12 -9.57
N ARG A 339 13.87 -26.03 -9.86
CA ARG A 339 13.57 -27.42 -10.17
C ARG A 339 14.28 -28.33 -9.19
N CYS A 340 13.60 -29.37 -8.74
CA CYS A 340 14.18 -30.36 -7.85
C CYS A 340 13.61 -31.76 -8.09
N ASN A 341 14.30 -32.77 -7.55
CA ASN A 341 13.83 -34.15 -7.53
C ASN A 341 12.96 -34.44 -6.29
N LEU A 342 12.39 -35.64 -6.24
CA LEU A 342 11.50 -36.09 -5.16
C LEU A 342 12.16 -36.01 -3.76
N VAL A 343 13.42 -36.44 -3.64
CA VAL A 343 14.17 -36.49 -2.38
C VAL A 343 14.39 -35.10 -1.80
N ILE A 344 14.79 -34.16 -2.66
CA ILE A 344 14.97 -32.76 -2.28
C ILE A 344 13.62 -32.15 -1.88
N PHE A 345 12.56 -32.40 -2.65
CA PHE A 345 11.23 -31.85 -2.35
C PHE A 345 10.66 -32.33 -1.01
N GLU A 346 10.76 -33.62 -0.70
CA GLU A 346 10.36 -34.15 0.62
C GLU A 346 11.15 -33.47 1.75
N SER A 347 12.45 -33.24 1.53
CA SER A 347 13.29 -32.54 2.51
C SER A 347 12.89 -31.08 2.68
N ILE A 348 12.52 -30.38 1.61
CA ILE A 348 11.97 -29.01 1.66
C ILE A 348 10.72 -28.96 2.54
N LEU A 349 9.79 -29.91 2.34
CA LEU A 349 8.55 -29.99 3.13
C LEU A 349 8.83 -30.25 4.61
N LEU A 350 9.78 -31.15 4.89
CA LEU A 350 10.10 -31.55 6.26
C LEU A 350 10.86 -30.45 7.02
N HIS A 351 11.84 -29.79 6.39
CA HIS A 351 12.57 -28.69 7.02
C HIS A 351 11.75 -27.39 7.06
N GLY A 352 10.77 -27.23 6.18
CA GLY A 352 9.92 -26.05 6.10
C GLY A 352 10.55 -24.88 5.33
N HIS A 353 11.57 -25.15 4.52
CA HIS A 353 12.24 -24.15 3.70
C HIS A 353 13.05 -24.79 2.55
N VAL A 354 13.20 -24.05 1.45
CA VAL A 354 14.18 -24.34 0.40
C VAL A 354 15.57 -23.92 0.90
N MET A 355 16.59 -24.71 0.58
CA MET A 355 17.93 -24.59 1.16
C MET A 355 18.99 -24.45 0.06
N SER A 356 19.99 -23.62 0.32
CA SER A 356 21.23 -23.58 -0.48
C SER A 356 22.06 -24.85 -0.32
N ARG A 357 23.08 -25.02 -1.18
CA ARG A 357 24.02 -26.14 -1.08
C ARG A 357 24.84 -26.07 0.22
N GLU A 358 25.35 -24.90 0.59
CA GLU A 358 26.13 -24.71 1.83
C GLU A 358 25.33 -25.14 3.05
N TYR A 359 24.04 -24.78 3.11
CA TYR A 359 23.16 -25.21 4.19
C TYR A 359 23.00 -26.74 4.21
N MET A 360 22.77 -27.36 3.04
CA MET A 360 22.69 -28.82 2.94
C MET A 360 23.99 -29.49 3.41
N GLU A 361 25.16 -28.96 3.05
CA GLU A 361 26.45 -29.48 3.51
C GLU A 361 26.61 -29.41 5.03
N HIS A 362 26.10 -28.37 5.69
CA HIS A 362 26.10 -28.29 7.15
C HIS A 362 25.19 -29.33 7.83
N LEU A 363 24.21 -29.90 7.12
CA LEU A 363 23.40 -31.02 7.64
C LEU A 363 24.20 -32.33 7.83
N LYS A 364 25.51 -32.35 7.51
CA LYS A 364 26.42 -33.43 7.90
C LYS A 364 26.84 -33.38 9.36
N ASP A 365 26.74 -32.21 10.01
CA ASP A 365 27.07 -32.03 11.42
C ASP A 365 25.83 -32.31 12.30
N PRO A 366 25.88 -33.33 13.18
CA PRO A 366 24.80 -33.62 14.12
C PRO A 366 24.38 -32.42 14.98
N THR A 367 25.31 -31.55 15.34
CA THR A 367 25.04 -30.36 16.16
C THR A 367 24.21 -29.35 15.37
N PHE A 368 24.58 -29.14 14.11
CA PHE A 368 23.83 -28.28 13.19
C PHE A 368 22.42 -28.82 12.92
N VAL A 369 22.28 -30.13 12.69
CA VAL A 369 20.98 -30.78 12.51
C VAL A 369 20.11 -30.63 13.76
N ALA A 370 20.67 -30.83 14.96
CA ALA A 370 19.95 -30.63 16.21
C ALA A 370 19.46 -29.17 16.36
N ASN A 371 20.28 -28.20 15.97
CA ASN A 371 19.85 -26.81 15.91
C ASN A 371 18.71 -26.61 14.90
N SER A 372 18.77 -27.20 13.72
CA SER A 372 17.69 -27.13 12.72
C SER A 372 16.37 -27.70 13.26
N VAL A 373 16.42 -28.81 14.02
CA VAL A 373 15.24 -29.41 14.67
C VAL A 373 14.61 -28.45 15.67
N LEU A 374 15.41 -27.81 16.53
CA LEU A 374 14.90 -26.86 17.53
C LEU A 374 14.26 -25.62 16.88
N HIS A 375 14.70 -25.24 15.68
CA HIS A 375 14.12 -24.13 14.92
C HIS A 375 12.90 -24.54 14.08
N HIS A 376 12.57 -25.82 13.99
CA HIS A 376 11.41 -26.31 13.24
C HIS A 376 10.10 -25.72 13.81
N SER A 377 9.19 -25.34 12.92
CA SER A 377 7.95 -24.59 13.26
C SER A 377 7.09 -25.26 14.32
N ARG A 378 7.00 -26.60 14.32
CA ARG A 378 6.27 -27.39 15.33
C ARG A 378 6.95 -27.37 16.71
N ILE A 379 8.28 -27.32 16.75
CA ILE A 379 9.08 -27.41 17.98
C ILE A 379 9.15 -26.05 18.67
N ARG A 380 9.27 -24.96 17.90
CA ARG A 380 9.21 -23.59 18.42
C ARG A 380 7.90 -23.23 19.14
N ARG A 381 6.83 -24.03 18.95
CA ARG A 381 5.54 -23.88 19.64
C ARG A 381 5.50 -24.54 21.03
N ILE A 382 6.54 -25.27 21.42
CA ILE A 382 6.61 -25.92 22.73
C ILE A 382 7.02 -24.85 23.76
N ASP A 383 6.05 -24.35 24.54
CA ASP A 383 6.26 -23.23 25.47
C ASP A 383 7.37 -23.48 26.49
N ALA A 384 7.50 -24.70 26.98
CA ALA A 384 8.54 -25.09 27.93
C ALA A 384 9.97 -24.82 27.40
N LEU A 385 10.18 -24.89 26.09
CA LEU A 385 11.48 -24.64 25.46
C LEU A 385 11.85 -23.14 25.40
N LYS A 386 10.95 -22.23 25.79
CA LYS A 386 11.27 -20.80 25.96
C LYS A 386 12.14 -20.54 27.20
N ILE A 387 12.21 -21.50 28.12
CA ILE A 387 13.06 -21.43 29.30
C ILE A 387 14.42 -22.03 28.95
N LYS A 388 15.48 -21.20 29.05
CA LYS A 388 16.85 -21.54 28.62
C LYS A 388 17.35 -22.90 29.13
N THR A 389 17.05 -23.25 30.39
CA THR A 389 17.45 -24.54 30.97
C THR A 389 16.83 -25.74 30.25
N TYR A 390 15.55 -25.66 29.88
CA TYR A 390 14.87 -26.73 29.17
C TYR A 390 15.24 -26.75 27.68
N GLU A 391 15.52 -25.59 27.09
CA GLU A 391 16.08 -25.49 25.75
C GLU A 391 17.44 -26.20 25.66
N GLU A 392 18.33 -25.99 26.63
CA GLU A 392 19.63 -26.66 26.70
C GLU A 392 19.51 -28.18 26.89
N ASP A 393 18.59 -28.63 27.73
CA ASP A 393 18.31 -30.06 27.92
C ASP A 393 17.70 -30.69 26.66
N ALA A 394 16.78 -29.99 25.99
CA ALA A 394 16.22 -30.41 24.71
C ALA A 394 17.29 -30.45 23.62
N ARG A 395 18.20 -29.48 23.56
CA ARG A 395 19.35 -29.50 22.63
C ARG A 395 20.22 -30.73 22.84
N LYS A 396 20.56 -31.06 24.09
CA LYS A 396 21.34 -32.27 24.42
C LYS A 396 20.58 -33.55 24.06
N TYR A 397 19.28 -33.61 24.35
CA TYR A 397 18.41 -34.73 23.99
C TYR A 397 18.34 -34.95 22.47
N VAL A 398 18.04 -33.89 21.71
CA VAL A 398 17.95 -33.92 20.25
C VAL A 398 19.30 -34.28 19.64
N THR A 399 20.39 -33.67 20.10
CA THR A 399 21.74 -33.99 19.59
C THR A 399 22.07 -35.46 19.78
N ALA A 400 21.75 -36.04 20.95
CA ALA A 400 21.96 -37.46 21.19
C ALA A 400 21.11 -38.35 20.27
N LEU A 401 19.84 -38.00 20.01
CA LEU A 401 18.99 -38.71 19.04
C LEU A 401 19.55 -38.65 17.62
N VAL A 402 19.97 -37.46 17.18
CA VAL A 402 20.58 -37.27 15.85
C VAL A 402 21.87 -38.10 15.73
N CYS A 403 22.74 -38.08 16.74
CA CYS A 403 23.95 -38.90 16.76
C CYS A 403 23.63 -40.40 16.68
N LEU A 404 22.58 -40.89 17.36
CA LEU A 404 22.16 -42.29 17.24
C LEU A 404 21.70 -42.63 15.82
N GLU A 405 20.90 -41.79 15.17
CA GLU A 405 20.47 -42.02 13.78
C GLU A 405 21.65 -41.97 12.80
N PHE A 406 22.57 -41.01 12.98
CA PHE A 406 23.78 -40.91 12.16
C PHE A 406 24.69 -42.12 12.37
N GLY A 407 24.81 -42.62 13.60
CA GLY A 407 25.57 -43.81 13.94
C GLY A 407 25.03 -45.08 13.29
N LYS A 408 23.70 -45.27 13.27
CA LYS A 408 23.03 -46.41 12.60
C LYS A 408 23.38 -46.53 11.12
N GLN A 409 23.65 -45.40 10.46
CA GLN A 409 23.96 -45.33 9.03
C GLN A 409 25.45 -45.08 8.75
N GLY A 410 26.32 -45.21 9.76
CA GLY A 410 27.78 -45.07 9.62
C GLY A 410 28.27 -43.64 9.33
N PHE A 411 27.42 -42.62 9.51
CA PHE A 411 27.67 -41.23 9.10
C PHE A 411 28.66 -40.48 10.02
N LEU A 412 28.77 -40.90 11.28
CA LEU A 412 29.65 -40.27 12.29
C LEU A 412 31.16 -40.50 12.05
N SER A 413 31.52 -41.58 11.34
CA SER A 413 32.90 -42.03 11.14
C SER A 413 33.78 -41.10 10.29
N LYS A 414 33.19 -40.08 9.65
CA LYS A 414 33.87 -39.14 8.72
C LYS A 414 34.10 -37.73 9.30
N SER A 415 33.66 -37.46 10.53
CA SER A 415 33.91 -36.18 11.21
C SER A 415 35.14 -36.29 12.11
N ALA A 416 36.03 -35.30 12.05
CA ALA A 416 37.35 -35.33 12.67
C ALA A 416 37.30 -35.21 14.22
N ASN A 417 36.98 -36.30 14.92
CA ASN A 417 37.49 -36.61 16.26
C ASN A 417 37.04 -38.02 16.71
N PRO A 418 37.90 -39.05 16.61
CA PRO A 418 37.52 -40.45 16.88
C PRO A 418 37.32 -40.83 18.36
N GLU A 419 37.70 -39.98 19.32
CA GLU A 419 37.86 -40.43 20.72
C GLU A 419 36.62 -40.31 21.63
N ILE A 420 35.46 -39.81 21.18
CA ILE A 420 34.26 -39.67 22.06
C ILE A 420 32.93 -39.99 21.34
N PHE A 421 32.78 -41.18 20.74
CA PHE A 421 31.50 -41.60 20.16
C PHE A 421 31.16 -43.06 20.47
N VAL A 422 30.76 -43.34 21.71
CA VAL A 422 30.20 -44.65 22.10
C VAL A 422 28.68 -44.56 22.10
N ALA A 423 28.00 -45.34 21.25
CA ALA A 423 26.53 -45.34 21.12
C ALA A 423 25.80 -45.49 22.47
N ALA A 424 26.32 -46.32 23.38
CA ALA A 424 25.81 -46.50 24.73
C ALA A 424 25.77 -45.20 25.57
N SER A 425 26.71 -44.26 25.33
CA SER A 425 26.74 -42.95 25.99
C SER A 425 25.61 -42.04 25.51
N PHE A 426 25.23 -42.13 24.22
CA PHE A 426 24.11 -41.36 23.67
C PHE A 426 22.76 -41.94 24.11
N GLU A 427 22.61 -43.27 24.16
CA GLU A 427 21.41 -43.92 24.68
C GLU A 427 21.13 -43.54 26.14
N ASP A 428 22.17 -43.54 26.99
CA ASP A 428 22.05 -43.07 28.38
C ASP A 428 21.68 -41.59 28.46
N THR A 429 22.26 -40.75 27.58
CA THR A 429 21.92 -39.33 27.48
C THR A 429 20.47 -39.11 27.07
N VAL A 430 19.98 -39.83 26.05
CA VAL A 430 18.58 -39.81 25.60
C VAL A 430 17.66 -40.16 26.78
N ARG A 431 17.91 -41.29 27.46
CA ARG A 431 17.09 -41.72 28.61
C ARG A 431 17.08 -40.69 29.74
N LYS A 432 18.25 -40.18 30.14
CA LYS A 432 18.38 -39.19 31.22
C LYS A 432 17.65 -37.89 30.90
N LYS A 433 17.80 -37.37 29.67
CA LYS A 433 17.18 -36.10 29.26
C LYS A 433 15.69 -36.25 28.96
N GLU A 434 15.26 -37.36 28.38
CA GLU A 434 13.85 -37.67 28.15
C GLU A 434 13.07 -37.73 29.46
N ASN A 435 13.59 -38.41 30.48
CA ASN A 435 12.97 -38.46 31.80
C ASN A 435 12.84 -37.07 32.44
N LYS A 436 13.88 -36.23 32.29
CA LYS A 436 13.87 -34.87 32.81
C LYS A 436 12.87 -33.98 32.08
N LEU A 437 12.83 -34.04 30.75
CA LEU A 437 11.94 -33.22 29.91
C LEU A 437 10.48 -33.68 29.99
N SER A 438 10.22 -34.98 30.14
CA SER A 438 8.86 -35.54 30.22
C SER A 438 8.09 -35.09 31.47
N GLY A 439 8.79 -34.62 32.51
CA GLY A 439 8.17 -34.01 33.68
C GLY A 439 7.66 -32.58 33.45
N THR A 440 8.02 -31.94 32.33
CA THR A 440 7.70 -30.53 32.05
C THR A 440 7.02 -30.34 30.69
N ILE A 441 7.42 -31.09 29.68
CA ILE A 441 6.90 -31.00 28.32
C ILE A 441 5.72 -31.99 28.18
N PRO A 442 4.56 -31.55 27.65
CA PRO A 442 3.42 -32.44 27.42
C PRO A 442 3.77 -33.67 26.55
N PRO A 443 3.15 -34.84 26.76
CA PRO A 443 3.49 -36.07 26.02
C PRO A 443 3.42 -35.94 24.50
N ASN A 444 2.46 -35.17 23.98
CA ASN A 444 2.31 -34.91 22.54
C ASN A 444 3.47 -34.06 21.99
N ASP A 445 3.97 -33.09 22.76
CA ASP A 445 5.10 -32.24 22.40
C ASP A 445 6.42 -33.01 22.50
N MET A 446 6.58 -33.87 23.51
CA MET A 446 7.73 -34.78 23.61
C MET A 446 7.78 -35.73 22.42
N ARG A 447 6.64 -36.31 22.03
CA ARG A 447 6.55 -37.17 20.85
C ARG A 447 6.92 -36.41 19.58
N ALA A 448 6.44 -35.17 19.42
CA ALA A 448 6.77 -34.33 18.29
C ALA A 448 8.27 -33.97 18.24
N LEU A 449 8.88 -33.65 19.39
CA LEU A 449 10.31 -33.38 19.51
C LEU A 449 11.14 -34.59 19.10
N ARG A 450 10.80 -35.77 19.61
CA ARG A 450 11.48 -37.03 19.28
C ARG A 450 11.31 -37.40 17.81
N SER A 451 10.09 -37.38 17.30
CA SER A 451 9.83 -37.76 15.91
C SER A 451 10.51 -36.80 14.95
N LYS A 452 10.44 -35.49 15.17
CA LYS A 452 11.10 -34.51 14.29
C LYS A 452 12.63 -34.60 14.35
N ALA A 453 13.22 -34.91 15.50
CA ALA A 453 14.65 -35.18 15.58
C ALA A 453 15.06 -36.36 14.69
N ILE A 454 14.29 -37.46 14.72
CA ILE A 454 14.55 -38.65 13.91
C ILE A 454 14.29 -38.36 12.42
N ASP A 455 13.12 -37.81 12.07
CA ASP A 455 12.73 -37.52 10.69
C ASP A 455 13.78 -36.62 10.01
N ILE A 456 14.16 -35.52 10.66
CA ILE A 456 15.11 -34.54 10.11
C ILE A 456 16.52 -35.15 10.02
N ALA A 457 16.94 -35.97 10.99
CA ALA A 457 18.21 -36.68 10.90
C ALA A 457 18.24 -37.65 9.71
N GLN A 458 17.18 -38.44 9.53
CA GLN A 458 17.06 -39.38 8.41
C GLN A 458 17.00 -38.67 7.06
N ALA A 459 16.26 -37.55 6.96
CA ALA A 459 16.25 -36.72 5.76
C ALA A 459 17.63 -36.12 5.46
N SER A 460 18.35 -35.65 6.49
CA SER A 460 19.73 -35.16 6.35
C SER A 460 20.65 -36.25 5.80
N ILE A 461 20.57 -37.49 6.31
CA ILE A 461 21.33 -38.63 5.79
C ILE A 461 20.96 -38.95 4.33
N LYS A 462 19.65 -38.93 4.01
CA LYS A 462 19.14 -39.20 2.65
C LYS A 462 19.65 -38.17 1.64
N LEU A 463 19.64 -36.87 1.99
CA LEU A 463 20.17 -35.78 1.17
C LEU A 463 21.63 -35.98 0.78
N HIS A 464 22.44 -36.52 1.69
CA HIS A 464 23.87 -36.75 1.43
C HIS A 464 24.17 -38.07 0.72
N SER A 465 23.28 -39.05 0.87
CA SER A 465 23.40 -40.36 0.21
C SER A 465 23.00 -40.29 -1.27
N ASP A 466 22.18 -39.29 -1.64
CA ASP A 466 21.79 -38.97 -3.03
C ASP A 466 22.15 -37.51 -3.36
N PRO A 467 23.43 -37.19 -3.58
CA PRO A 467 23.87 -35.82 -3.81
C PRO A 467 23.36 -35.33 -5.18
N ALA A 468 22.23 -34.64 -5.18
CA ALA A 468 21.72 -33.87 -6.30
C ALA A 468 22.07 -32.37 -6.15
N GLY A 469 22.19 -31.65 -7.27
CA GLY A 469 22.30 -30.19 -7.30
C GLY A 469 23.70 -29.60 -7.53
N ILE A 470 23.76 -28.27 -7.40
CA ILE A 470 24.94 -27.40 -7.55
C ILE A 470 25.83 -27.54 -6.31
N GLY A 471 27.16 -27.48 -6.44
CA GLY A 471 28.09 -27.83 -5.37
C GLY A 471 29.50 -28.22 -5.85
N TYR A 472 29.83 -27.87 -7.08
CA TYR A 472 31.17 -28.06 -7.63
C TYR A 472 32.12 -27.05 -7.00
N ALA A 473 33.44 -27.30 -7.09
CA ALA A 473 34.46 -26.38 -6.60
C ALA A 473 34.32 -24.96 -7.17
N SER A 474 33.76 -24.83 -8.38
CA SER A 474 33.44 -23.55 -9.01
C SER A 474 32.40 -22.73 -8.25
N ASP A 475 31.38 -23.37 -7.67
CA ASP A 475 30.29 -22.67 -6.98
C ASP A 475 30.79 -22.04 -5.68
N LYS A 476 31.66 -22.75 -4.95
CA LYS A 476 32.35 -22.22 -3.77
C LYS A 476 33.22 -21.01 -4.10
N ALA A 477 33.91 -21.04 -5.24
CA ALA A 477 34.74 -19.91 -5.68
C ALA A 477 33.89 -18.68 -6.04
N LEU A 478 32.70 -18.89 -6.60
CA LEU A 478 31.74 -17.84 -6.95
C LEU A 478 30.87 -17.39 -5.75
N GLY A 479 30.84 -18.18 -4.67
CA GLY A 479 29.93 -17.99 -3.52
C GLY A 479 28.47 -18.30 -3.83
N THR A 480 28.17 -18.96 -4.95
CA THR A 480 26.81 -19.32 -5.37
C THR A 480 26.27 -20.52 -4.60
N ASP A 481 27.14 -21.32 -3.99
CA ASP A 481 26.76 -22.43 -3.10
C ASP A 481 26.04 -21.97 -1.83
N LYS A 482 26.22 -20.70 -1.44
CA LYS A 482 25.57 -20.04 -0.30
C LYS A 482 24.15 -19.56 -0.60
N LEU A 483 23.70 -19.67 -1.84
CA LEU A 483 22.44 -19.11 -2.33
C LEU A 483 21.59 -20.24 -2.94
N VAL A 484 20.28 -20.07 -2.94
CA VAL A 484 19.36 -20.98 -3.63
C VAL A 484 19.34 -20.61 -5.11
N PHE A 485 19.70 -21.57 -5.96
CA PHE A 485 19.70 -21.39 -7.41
C PHE A 485 18.28 -21.44 -8.00
N SER A 486 18.02 -20.61 -9.00
CA SER A 486 16.78 -20.59 -9.78
C SER A 486 17.02 -19.95 -11.15
N ILE A 487 16.07 -20.11 -12.06
CA ILE A 487 16.02 -19.40 -13.34
C ILE A 487 14.90 -18.34 -13.27
N LEU A 488 15.14 -17.12 -13.76
CA LEU A 488 14.08 -16.12 -13.85
C LEU A 488 13.22 -16.35 -15.08
N GLY A 489 12.07 -17.00 -14.93
CA GLY A 489 11.19 -17.36 -16.05
C GLY A 489 11.24 -18.86 -16.34
N PRO A 490 10.72 -19.31 -17.49
CA PRO A 490 10.60 -20.73 -17.80
C PRO A 490 11.94 -21.47 -17.65
N HIS A 491 11.97 -22.48 -16.77
CA HIS A 491 13.17 -23.27 -16.51
C HIS A 491 13.14 -24.55 -17.36
N MET A 492 14.02 -24.64 -18.35
CA MET A 492 14.13 -25.75 -19.32
C MET A 492 15.13 -26.85 -18.92
N GLY A 493 15.98 -26.61 -17.92
CA GLY A 493 16.93 -27.57 -17.35
C GLY A 493 16.27 -28.74 -16.61
N HIS A 494 15.68 -29.65 -17.38
CA HIS A 494 14.97 -30.85 -16.93
C HIS A 494 15.84 -31.81 -16.08
N TYR A 495 17.16 -31.78 -16.26
CA TYR A 495 18.12 -32.58 -15.49
C TYR A 495 18.22 -32.20 -14.00
N TYR A 496 17.64 -31.07 -13.56
CA TYR A 496 17.49 -30.74 -12.13
C TYR A 496 16.29 -31.42 -11.46
N GLY A 497 15.37 -31.98 -12.25
CA GLY A 497 14.18 -32.67 -11.79
C GLY A 497 12.88 -32.15 -12.40
N ASP A 498 11.82 -32.92 -12.18
CA ASP A 498 10.49 -32.69 -12.74
C ASP A 498 9.52 -32.02 -11.75
N ILE A 499 9.96 -31.66 -10.54
CA ILE A 499 9.15 -30.85 -9.61
C ILE A 499 9.54 -29.39 -9.82
N VAL A 500 8.59 -28.58 -10.26
CA VAL A 500 8.80 -27.16 -10.61
C VAL A 500 8.20 -26.29 -9.51
N ILE A 501 9.06 -25.52 -8.83
CA ILE A 501 8.68 -24.60 -7.77
C ILE A 501 8.79 -23.17 -8.30
N ILE A 502 7.69 -22.44 -8.31
CA ILE A 502 7.65 -21.02 -8.65
C ILE A 502 7.66 -20.21 -7.36
N PHE A 503 8.61 -19.30 -7.22
CA PHE A 503 8.67 -18.38 -6.09
C PHE A 503 7.87 -17.10 -6.36
N LYS A 504 7.35 -16.51 -5.28
CA LYS A 504 6.84 -15.15 -5.25
C LYS A 504 7.95 -14.20 -5.67
N ARG A 505 7.64 -13.24 -6.55
CA ARG A 505 8.64 -12.32 -7.10
C ARG A 505 9.35 -11.50 -6.01
N GLU A 506 8.66 -11.21 -4.90
CA GLU A 506 9.16 -10.51 -3.72
C GLU A 506 10.55 -10.98 -3.27
N ILE A 507 10.86 -12.27 -3.41
CA ILE A 507 12.14 -12.81 -2.95
C ILE A 507 13.34 -12.21 -3.71
N LEU A 508 13.16 -11.75 -4.95
CA LEU A 508 14.21 -11.07 -5.72
C LEU A 508 14.56 -9.68 -5.21
N HIS A 509 13.69 -9.10 -4.40
CA HIS A 509 13.88 -7.80 -3.79
C HIS A 509 14.56 -7.90 -2.40
N HIS A 510 14.84 -9.12 -1.93
CA HIS A 510 15.60 -9.36 -0.70
C HIS A 510 17.06 -8.98 -0.85
N CYS A 511 17.69 -8.41 0.20
CA CYS A 511 19.05 -7.88 0.15
C CYS A 511 20.14 -8.91 -0.26
N ASP A 512 19.89 -10.20 -0.04
CA ASP A 512 20.78 -11.31 -0.44
C ASP A 512 20.47 -11.90 -1.82
N ALA A 513 19.34 -11.53 -2.43
CA ALA A 513 19.03 -11.98 -3.77
C ALA A 513 19.90 -11.23 -4.81
N ASN A 514 20.22 -11.88 -5.92
CA ASN A 514 20.83 -11.25 -7.09
C ASN A 514 20.59 -12.13 -8.31
N PHE A 515 20.90 -11.63 -9.50
CA PHE A 515 20.83 -12.44 -10.72
C PHE A 515 21.87 -12.02 -11.75
N SER A 516 22.14 -12.90 -12.71
CA SER A 516 23.04 -12.67 -13.84
C SER A 516 22.38 -13.13 -15.14
N MET A 517 22.74 -12.52 -16.26
CA MET A 517 22.13 -12.80 -17.57
C MET A 517 22.46 -14.17 -18.18
N GLN A 518 23.24 -14.98 -17.45
CA GLN A 518 23.63 -16.36 -17.74
C GLN A 518 24.13 -17.01 -16.45
N ALA A 519 24.44 -18.31 -16.51
CA ALA A 519 25.00 -19.04 -15.39
C ALA A 519 26.36 -18.49 -14.92
N ALA A 520 26.56 -18.38 -13.61
CA ALA A 520 27.79 -17.91 -12.98
C ALA A 520 28.99 -18.80 -13.32
N THR A 521 28.76 -20.10 -13.44
CA THR A 521 29.78 -21.10 -13.84
C THR A 521 30.32 -20.87 -15.27
N SER A 522 29.60 -20.14 -16.12
CA SER A 522 30.09 -19.73 -17.45
C SER A 522 31.30 -18.80 -17.36
N PHE A 523 31.44 -18.01 -16.29
CA PHE A 523 32.61 -17.16 -16.07
C PHE A 523 33.83 -17.99 -15.74
N VAL A 524 33.70 -18.96 -14.83
CA VAL A 524 34.81 -19.85 -14.42
C VAL A 524 35.36 -20.62 -15.63
N SER A 525 34.47 -21.11 -16.49
CA SER A 525 34.85 -21.83 -17.71
C SER A 525 35.34 -20.95 -18.87
N GLY A 526 35.20 -19.61 -18.77
CA GLY A 526 35.51 -18.67 -19.86
C GLY A 526 34.43 -18.60 -20.96
N ARG A 527 33.41 -19.48 -20.92
CA ARG A 527 32.30 -19.47 -21.91
C ARG A 527 31.52 -18.16 -21.93
N ALA A 528 31.49 -17.45 -20.79
CA ALA A 528 30.87 -16.13 -20.67
C ALA A 528 31.32 -15.15 -21.76
N TYR A 529 32.61 -15.13 -22.11
CA TYR A 529 33.19 -14.16 -23.05
C TYR A 529 32.87 -14.51 -24.51
N THR A 530 32.66 -15.79 -24.80
CA THR A 530 32.20 -16.23 -26.13
C THR A 530 30.71 -15.92 -26.33
N MET A 531 29.90 -16.15 -25.29
CA MET A 531 28.44 -15.95 -25.36
C MET A 531 28.02 -14.48 -25.23
N ARG A 532 28.77 -13.69 -24.47
CA ARG A 532 28.57 -12.26 -24.26
C ARG A 532 29.81 -11.51 -24.75
N PRO A 533 30.01 -11.36 -26.06
CA PRO A 533 31.23 -10.79 -26.64
C PRO A 533 31.48 -9.32 -26.23
N TRP A 534 30.45 -8.61 -25.75
CA TRP A 534 30.59 -7.28 -25.18
C TRP A 534 31.27 -7.24 -23.80
N LEU A 535 31.45 -8.39 -23.12
CA LEU A 535 32.30 -8.49 -21.94
C LEU A 535 33.79 -8.31 -22.26
N GLY A 536 34.16 -8.31 -23.55
CA GLY A 536 35.53 -8.15 -24.00
C GLY A 536 36.32 -9.46 -23.96
N ASN A 537 37.64 -9.33 -23.84
CA ASN A 537 38.53 -10.49 -23.79
C ASN A 537 38.47 -11.16 -22.42
N ASP A 538 38.61 -12.49 -22.42
CA ASP A 538 38.71 -13.27 -21.20
C ASP A 538 39.96 -12.86 -20.40
N PRO A 539 39.83 -12.47 -19.10
CA PRO A 539 40.96 -12.11 -18.25
C PRO A 539 41.83 -13.32 -17.84
N GLY A 540 41.45 -14.54 -18.25
CA GLY A 540 42.25 -15.76 -18.16
C GLY A 540 42.19 -16.45 -16.80
N SER A 541 42.57 -15.77 -15.72
CA SER A 541 42.61 -16.41 -14.39
C SER A 541 41.22 -16.60 -13.78
N ILE A 542 41.02 -17.68 -13.01
CA ILE A 542 39.74 -17.94 -12.31
C ILE A 542 39.40 -16.80 -11.35
N SER A 543 40.38 -16.25 -10.63
CA SER A 543 40.16 -15.17 -9.67
C SER A 543 39.65 -13.89 -10.35
N GLU A 544 40.25 -13.50 -11.48
CA GLU A 544 39.78 -12.33 -12.23
C GLU A 544 38.42 -12.59 -12.90
N ARG A 545 38.16 -13.81 -13.37
CA ARG A 545 36.84 -14.20 -13.89
C ARG A 545 35.74 -14.12 -12.82
N VAL A 546 36.02 -14.56 -11.59
CA VAL A 546 35.11 -14.46 -10.43
C VAL A 546 34.86 -12.99 -10.07
N LYS A 547 35.91 -12.17 -10.03
CA LYS A 547 35.78 -10.73 -9.80
C LYS A 547 34.92 -10.07 -10.88
N HIS A 548 35.11 -10.45 -12.14
CA HIS A 548 34.29 -9.96 -13.25
C HIS A 548 32.83 -10.42 -13.15
N TYR A 549 32.58 -11.68 -12.75
CA TYR A 549 31.23 -12.15 -12.46
C TYR A 549 30.52 -11.23 -11.45
N HIS A 550 31.16 -10.95 -10.30
CA HIS A 550 30.58 -10.06 -9.29
C HIS A 550 30.34 -8.63 -9.79
N ALA A 551 31.13 -8.16 -10.75
CA ALA A 551 31.00 -6.85 -11.40
C ALA A 551 29.94 -6.80 -12.53
N THR A 552 29.19 -7.88 -12.76
CA THR A 552 28.11 -7.93 -13.77
C THR A 552 26.74 -8.30 -13.20
N ARG A 553 26.65 -8.63 -11.91
CA ARG A 553 25.41 -9.02 -11.24
C ARG A 553 24.42 -7.86 -11.13
N LEU A 554 23.14 -8.18 -11.19
CA LEU A 554 22.01 -7.27 -11.06
C LEU A 554 21.19 -7.60 -9.80
N HIS A 555 20.41 -6.65 -9.32
CA HIS A 555 19.55 -6.80 -8.14
C HIS A 555 18.19 -6.11 -8.35
N ALA A 556 17.07 -6.83 -8.22
CA ALA A 556 15.74 -6.31 -8.54
C ALA A 556 15.26 -5.19 -7.60
N GLY A 557 15.80 -5.15 -6.38
CA GLY A 557 15.59 -4.04 -5.45
C GLY A 557 16.44 -2.79 -5.68
N VAL A 558 17.30 -2.73 -6.71
CA VAL A 558 18.05 -1.52 -7.07
C VAL A 558 17.44 -0.94 -8.35
N PRO A 559 16.89 0.29 -8.35
CA PRO A 559 16.23 0.86 -9.52
C PRO A 559 17.08 0.80 -10.79
N GLY A 560 16.45 0.65 -11.96
CA GLY A 560 17.15 0.62 -13.26
C GLY A 560 17.71 -0.74 -13.68
N TYR A 561 17.62 -1.76 -12.81
CA TYR A 561 18.01 -3.13 -13.16
C TYR A 561 17.24 -3.65 -14.38
N GLU A 562 15.98 -3.25 -14.53
CA GLU A 562 15.10 -3.74 -15.58
C GLU A 562 15.59 -3.32 -16.97
N TYR A 563 16.13 -2.10 -17.07
CA TYR A 563 16.71 -1.59 -18.31
C TYR A 563 18.00 -2.33 -18.65
N ALA A 564 18.90 -2.49 -17.67
CA ALA A 564 20.16 -3.20 -17.87
C ALA A 564 19.91 -4.67 -18.30
N ALA A 565 18.98 -5.36 -17.62
CA ALA A 565 18.61 -6.73 -17.95
C ALA A 565 17.96 -6.84 -19.33
N ALA A 566 17.02 -5.95 -19.66
CA ALA A 566 16.33 -5.96 -20.95
C ALA A 566 17.31 -5.70 -22.11
N LEU A 567 18.17 -4.68 -22.00
CA LEU A 567 19.15 -4.34 -23.04
C LEU A 567 20.07 -5.52 -23.34
N GLU A 568 20.57 -6.16 -22.30
CA GLU A 568 21.46 -7.30 -22.44
C GLU A 568 20.75 -8.54 -23.00
N LEU A 569 19.51 -8.78 -22.61
CA LEU A 569 18.69 -9.88 -23.16
C LEU A 569 18.40 -9.68 -24.65
N MET A 570 18.14 -8.45 -25.07
CA MET A 570 17.97 -8.10 -26.49
C MET A 570 19.27 -8.33 -27.27
N ALA A 571 20.43 -7.94 -26.72
CA ALA A 571 21.73 -8.21 -27.33
C ALA A 571 22.02 -9.71 -27.46
N LEU A 572 21.71 -10.50 -26.42
CA LEU A 572 21.81 -11.96 -26.44
C LEU A 572 20.91 -12.58 -27.52
N THR A 573 19.70 -12.05 -27.68
CA THR A 573 18.73 -12.50 -28.68
C THR A 573 19.19 -12.19 -30.09
N SER A 574 19.64 -10.96 -30.32
CA SER A 574 20.20 -10.54 -31.60
C SER A 574 21.43 -11.36 -32.00
N SER A 575 22.34 -11.63 -31.04
CA SER A 575 23.53 -12.43 -31.27
C SER A 575 23.19 -13.87 -31.62
N GLN A 576 22.26 -14.50 -30.88
CA GLN A 576 21.87 -15.89 -31.09
C GLN A 576 21.22 -16.11 -32.46
N PHE A 577 20.39 -15.17 -32.92
CA PHE A 577 19.72 -15.23 -34.21
C PHE A 577 20.50 -14.54 -35.34
N ASN A 578 21.71 -14.03 -35.05
CA ASN A 578 22.56 -13.31 -35.99
C ASN A 578 21.83 -12.16 -36.73
N LEU A 579 20.98 -11.42 -36.01
CA LEU A 579 20.13 -10.34 -36.57
C LEU A 579 20.90 -9.03 -36.79
N LYS A 580 21.99 -8.82 -36.03
CA LYS A 580 22.80 -7.58 -36.05
C LYS A 580 21.97 -6.31 -35.86
N SER A 581 20.94 -6.41 -35.02
CA SER A 581 19.96 -5.36 -34.75
C SER A 581 19.51 -5.43 -33.30
N MET A 582 19.36 -4.28 -32.65
CA MET A 582 18.74 -4.19 -31.33
C MET A 582 17.21 -4.04 -31.40
N ASP A 583 16.64 -4.00 -32.60
CA ASP A 583 15.20 -4.05 -32.85
C ASP A 583 14.67 -5.48 -32.59
N ILE A 584 14.43 -5.79 -31.31
CA ILE A 584 14.05 -7.12 -30.82
C ILE A 584 12.69 -7.03 -30.13
N THR A 585 11.79 -7.97 -30.45
CA THR A 585 10.47 -8.08 -29.82
C THR A 585 10.48 -9.03 -28.63
N LEU A 586 9.47 -8.93 -27.75
CA LEU A 586 9.29 -9.88 -26.64
C LEU A 586 9.11 -11.33 -27.15
N ASP A 587 8.40 -11.53 -28.27
CA ASP A 587 8.23 -12.86 -28.88
C ASP A 587 9.56 -13.49 -29.30
N GLN A 588 10.47 -12.71 -29.87
CA GLN A 588 11.80 -13.20 -30.25
C GLN A 588 12.62 -13.59 -29.01
N ILE A 589 12.49 -12.84 -27.92
CA ILE A 589 13.11 -13.19 -26.64
C ILE A 589 12.58 -14.55 -26.16
N PHE A 590 11.26 -14.78 -26.19
CA PHE A 590 10.68 -16.07 -25.80
C PHE A 590 11.11 -17.21 -26.73
N GLN A 591 11.14 -16.99 -28.04
CA GLN A 591 11.62 -17.99 -29.00
C GLN A 591 13.06 -18.41 -28.71
N ARG A 592 13.96 -17.44 -28.42
CA ARG A 592 15.32 -17.77 -27.98
C ARG A 592 15.29 -18.55 -26.67
N TRP A 593 14.54 -18.04 -25.68
CA TRP A 593 14.51 -18.60 -24.34
C TRP A 593 14.15 -20.09 -24.33
N LEU A 594 13.13 -20.46 -25.10
CA LEU A 594 12.65 -21.85 -25.18
C LEU A 594 13.59 -22.76 -25.97
N ALA A 595 14.48 -22.18 -26.78
CA ALA A 595 15.43 -22.91 -27.63
C ALA A 595 16.80 -23.14 -26.98
N VAL A 596 17.11 -22.48 -25.86
CA VAL A 596 18.43 -22.56 -25.22
C VAL A 596 18.40 -23.28 -23.87
N ASP A 597 19.54 -23.85 -23.48
CA ASP A 597 19.71 -24.44 -22.15
C ASP A 597 19.56 -23.39 -21.04
N SER A 598 19.07 -23.80 -19.87
CA SER A 598 18.85 -22.90 -18.73
C SER A 598 20.12 -22.19 -18.23
N HIS A 599 21.32 -22.70 -18.49
CA HIS A 599 22.55 -21.97 -18.18
C HIS A 599 22.79 -20.76 -19.10
N GLN A 600 22.06 -20.66 -20.22
CA GLN A 600 22.16 -19.57 -21.20
C GLN A 600 21.00 -18.55 -21.06
N THR A 601 20.20 -18.69 -20.01
CA THR A 601 19.13 -17.76 -19.64
C THR A 601 19.46 -17.07 -18.31
N ILE A 602 18.56 -16.25 -17.79
CA ILE A 602 18.81 -15.45 -16.60
C ILE A 602 18.83 -16.35 -15.36
N GLU A 603 19.98 -16.43 -14.70
CA GLU A 603 20.21 -17.19 -13.48
C GLU A 603 20.00 -16.29 -12.25
N ALA A 604 19.12 -16.70 -11.34
CA ALA A 604 18.87 -16.02 -10.08
C ALA A 604 19.44 -16.80 -8.89
N HIS A 605 20.11 -16.07 -8.02
CA HIS A 605 20.64 -16.52 -6.76
C HIS A 605 19.83 -15.90 -5.63
N LEU A 606 19.06 -16.74 -4.96
CA LEU A 606 18.12 -16.35 -3.92
C LEU A 606 18.72 -16.59 -2.52
N PRO A 607 18.15 -16.00 -1.46
CA PRO A 607 18.68 -16.14 -0.10
C PRO A 607 18.88 -17.60 0.33
N GLN A 608 19.84 -17.83 1.23
CA GLN A 608 20.31 -19.17 1.63
C GLN A 608 19.18 -20.10 2.08
N LEU A 609 18.14 -19.55 2.71
CA LEU A 609 16.95 -20.24 3.21
C LEU A 609 15.69 -19.48 2.78
N ILE A 610 14.78 -20.17 2.09
CA ILE A 610 13.51 -19.59 1.62
C ILE A 610 12.34 -20.33 2.26
N PRO A 611 11.56 -19.70 3.16
CA PRO A 611 10.41 -20.35 3.77
C PRO A 611 9.31 -20.70 2.75
N LEU A 612 8.48 -21.71 3.07
CA LEU A 612 7.47 -22.24 2.14
C LEU A 612 6.39 -21.21 1.72
N ASP A 613 6.20 -20.13 2.48
CA ASP A 613 5.24 -19.08 2.16
C ASP A 613 5.69 -18.14 1.03
N TYR A 614 6.97 -18.19 0.64
CA TYR A 614 7.50 -17.59 -0.59
C TYR A 614 7.32 -18.46 -1.82
N ILE A 615 6.85 -19.71 -1.67
CA ILE A 615 6.44 -20.51 -2.83
C ILE A 615 5.07 -20.01 -3.28
N ASP A 616 5.01 -19.55 -4.52
CA ASP A 616 3.81 -19.05 -5.16
C ASP A 616 3.00 -20.20 -5.74
N HIS A 617 3.64 -21.13 -6.46
CA HIS A 617 2.98 -22.29 -7.05
C HIS A 617 3.93 -23.47 -7.23
N ILE A 618 3.40 -24.69 -7.27
CA ILE A 618 4.16 -25.92 -7.57
C ILE A 618 3.49 -26.66 -8.72
N TYR A 619 4.27 -27.11 -9.71
CA TYR A 619 3.84 -28.10 -10.69
C TYR A 619 4.55 -29.42 -10.44
N MET A 620 3.79 -30.51 -10.48
CA MET A 620 4.31 -31.86 -10.22
C MET A 620 3.60 -32.89 -11.12
N PRO A 621 4.31 -33.88 -11.69
CA PRO A 621 3.68 -35.02 -12.35
C PRO A 621 2.96 -35.94 -11.36
N ARG A 622 1.82 -36.52 -11.76
CA ARG A 622 1.02 -37.49 -10.97
C ARG A 622 1.87 -38.62 -10.41
N SER A 623 2.71 -39.21 -11.26
CA SER A 623 3.68 -40.24 -10.88
C SER A 623 4.55 -39.86 -9.68
N LEU A 624 5.11 -38.64 -9.64
CA LEU A 624 5.94 -38.20 -8.51
C LEU A 624 5.12 -37.95 -7.26
N PHE A 625 3.94 -37.36 -7.40
CA PHE A 625 3.04 -37.12 -6.26
C PHE A 625 2.62 -38.43 -5.58
N ASP A 626 2.31 -39.46 -6.36
CA ASP A 626 1.89 -40.76 -5.84
C ASP A 626 3.04 -41.49 -5.11
N HIS A 627 4.30 -41.15 -5.40
CA HIS A 627 5.49 -41.69 -4.73
C HIS A 627 5.94 -40.89 -3.51
N LEU A 628 5.36 -39.71 -3.25
CA LEU A 628 5.62 -38.99 -2.00
C LEU A 628 5.19 -39.85 -0.80
N SER A 629 5.96 -39.77 0.28
CA SER A 629 5.54 -40.31 1.58
C SER A 629 4.19 -39.76 2.03
N GLU A 630 3.46 -40.51 2.85
CA GLU A 630 2.15 -40.09 3.36
C GLU A 630 2.22 -38.74 4.09
N ASP A 631 3.29 -38.52 4.86
CA ASP A 631 3.54 -37.26 5.54
C ASP A 631 3.77 -36.11 4.57
N ALA A 632 4.55 -36.33 3.51
CA ALA A 632 4.78 -35.33 2.48
C ALA A 632 3.48 -34.98 1.73
N ARG A 633 2.66 -35.97 1.35
CA ARG A 633 1.35 -35.71 0.71
C ARG A 633 0.42 -34.90 1.63
N ARG A 634 0.36 -35.23 2.92
CA ARG A 634 -0.41 -34.46 3.91
C ARG A 634 0.12 -33.04 4.05
N ALA A 635 1.44 -32.86 4.11
CA ALA A 635 2.07 -31.55 4.19
C ALA A 635 1.77 -30.70 2.95
N VAL A 636 1.83 -31.28 1.75
CA VAL A 636 1.48 -30.60 0.50
C VAL A 636 0.05 -30.07 0.53
N GLY A 637 -0.92 -30.92 0.89
CA GLY A 637 -2.33 -30.52 1.00
C GLY A 637 -2.56 -29.43 2.05
N ALA A 638 -1.86 -29.49 3.19
CA ALA A 638 -2.00 -28.53 4.27
C ALA A 638 -1.33 -27.17 4.00
N VAL A 639 -0.17 -27.15 3.32
CA VAL A 639 0.63 -25.93 3.13
C VAL A 639 0.27 -25.20 1.84
N PHE A 640 0.07 -25.93 0.75
CA PHE A 640 -0.10 -25.32 -0.57
C PHE A 640 -1.56 -25.23 -1.01
N SER A 641 -2.44 -26.14 -0.58
CA SER A 641 -3.86 -26.13 -0.94
C SER A 641 -4.06 -26.01 -2.47
N ASP A 642 -4.49 -24.85 -2.96
CA ASP A 642 -4.74 -24.50 -4.37
C ASP A 642 -3.48 -24.04 -5.12
N ARG A 643 -2.35 -23.85 -4.42
CA ARG A 643 -1.04 -23.44 -4.97
C ARG A 643 -0.19 -24.62 -5.47
N ILE A 644 -0.83 -25.73 -5.83
CA ILE A 644 -0.17 -26.88 -6.46
C ILE A 644 -1.05 -27.42 -7.58
N THR A 645 -0.43 -27.68 -8.74
CA THR A 645 -1.04 -28.37 -9.87
C THR A 645 -0.37 -29.71 -10.06
N ILE A 646 -1.18 -30.77 -10.07
CA ILE A 646 -0.69 -32.12 -10.31
C ILE A 646 -1.14 -32.55 -11.71
N GLU A 647 -0.18 -32.61 -12.62
CA GLU A 647 -0.40 -32.91 -14.03
C GLU A 647 -0.48 -34.42 -14.25
N ASP A 648 -1.39 -34.88 -15.12
CA ASP A 648 -1.60 -36.31 -15.38
C ASP A 648 -0.52 -36.91 -16.31
N HIS A 649 0.73 -36.83 -15.85
CA HIS A 649 1.91 -37.35 -16.55
C HIS A 649 2.61 -38.43 -15.69
N LYS A 650 3.06 -39.50 -16.34
CA LYS A 650 3.79 -40.62 -15.73
C LYS A 650 5.26 -40.59 -16.12
N VAL A 651 6.02 -39.69 -15.49
CA VAL A 651 7.47 -39.60 -15.68
C VAL A 651 8.19 -40.64 -14.83
N GLU A 652 9.42 -40.98 -15.21
CA GLU A 652 10.29 -41.83 -14.40
C GLU A 652 10.75 -41.11 -13.12
N LEU A 653 10.96 -41.86 -12.03
CA LEU A 653 11.37 -41.30 -10.75
C LEU A 653 12.80 -40.74 -10.77
N THR A 654 13.67 -41.36 -11.57
CA THR A 654 15.07 -40.94 -11.70
C THR A 654 15.15 -39.74 -12.64
N PRO A 655 15.80 -38.62 -12.24
CA PRO A 655 15.97 -37.45 -13.09
C PRO A 655 16.58 -37.81 -14.44
N ASP A 656 16.30 -37.00 -15.46
CA ASP A 656 16.88 -37.19 -16.78
C ASP A 656 18.38 -36.90 -16.70
N LYS A 657 19.19 -37.94 -16.82
CA LYS A 657 20.66 -37.82 -16.91
C LYS A 657 21.14 -37.57 -18.34
N GLY A 658 20.22 -37.27 -19.27
CA GLY A 658 20.52 -36.96 -20.66
C GLY A 658 21.47 -35.77 -20.85
N THR A 659 21.82 -35.51 -22.10
CA THR A 659 22.66 -34.37 -22.49
C THR A 659 22.06 -33.04 -22.01
N PHE A 660 22.89 -32.19 -21.40
CA PHE A 660 22.52 -30.80 -21.08
C PHE A 660 21.84 -30.12 -22.28
N GLY A 661 20.69 -29.49 -22.06
CA GLY A 661 19.87 -28.91 -23.11
C GLY A 661 18.46 -28.55 -22.68
N ALA A 662 17.74 -27.88 -23.58
CA ALA A 662 16.37 -27.41 -23.35
C ALA A 662 15.31 -28.52 -23.43
N THR A 663 15.59 -29.61 -24.16
CA THR A 663 14.62 -30.67 -24.46
C THR A 663 14.95 -31.94 -23.70
N PRO A 664 13.99 -32.54 -22.96
CA PRO A 664 14.17 -33.83 -22.32
C PRO A 664 14.41 -34.97 -23.31
N SER A 665 15.10 -36.01 -22.87
CA SER A 665 15.34 -37.22 -23.68
C SER A 665 14.07 -38.06 -23.87
N SER A 666 13.19 -38.05 -22.88
CA SER A 666 11.91 -38.77 -22.90
C SER A 666 10.77 -37.89 -23.41
N LYS A 667 9.97 -38.42 -24.35
CA LYS A 667 8.78 -37.72 -24.87
C LYS A 667 7.80 -37.34 -23.76
N VAL A 668 7.55 -38.23 -22.79
CA VAL A 668 6.60 -37.95 -21.69
C VAL A 668 7.08 -36.78 -20.83
N ARG A 669 8.40 -36.66 -20.62
CA ARG A 669 8.98 -35.50 -19.93
C ARG A 669 8.91 -34.24 -20.76
N ALA A 670 9.14 -34.34 -22.07
CA ALA A 670 9.00 -33.21 -22.99
C ALA A 670 7.57 -32.68 -22.99
N ASP A 671 6.57 -33.54 -23.10
CA ASP A 671 5.14 -33.20 -23.07
C ASP A 671 4.74 -32.55 -21.72
N TYR A 672 5.24 -33.08 -20.60
CA TYR A 672 5.05 -32.48 -19.27
C TYR A 672 5.68 -31.09 -19.18
N GLN A 673 6.94 -30.95 -19.59
CA GLN A 673 7.65 -29.68 -19.57
C GLN A 673 6.95 -28.64 -20.43
N GLU A 674 6.54 -28.99 -21.64
CA GLU A 674 5.80 -28.10 -22.54
C GLU A 674 4.49 -27.62 -21.90
N THR A 675 3.75 -28.53 -21.26
CA THR A 675 2.51 -28.20 -20.55
C THR A 675 2.74 -27.17 -19.44
N VAL A 676 3.75 -27.39 -18.60
CA VAL A 676 4.09 -26.47 -17.50
C VAL A 676 4.55 -25.12 -18.04
N VAL A 677 5.45 -25.12 -19.03
CA VAL A 677 5.99 -23.89 -19.65
C VAL A 677 4.89 -23.06 -20.30
N ARG A 678 3.99 -23.70 -21.07
CA ARG A 678 2.83 -23.03 -21.69
C ARG A 678 1.95 -22.37 -20.63
N THR A 679 1.69 -23.06 -19.52
CA THR A 679 0.88 -22.53 -18.42
C THR A 679 1.55 -21.31 -17.76
N ILE A 680 2.87 -21.35 -17.59
CA ILE A 680 3.65 -20.22 -17.06
C ILE A 680 3.58 -19.01 -18.02
N LEU A 681 3.74 -19.23 -19.32
CA LEU A 681 3.67 -18.15 -20.31
C LEU A 681 2.27 -17.52 -20.39
N GLN A 682 1.21 -18.33 -20.40
CA GLN A 682 -0.18 -17.85 -20.34
C GLN A 682 -0.44 -17.04 -19.06
N ARG A 683 0.19 -17.43 -17.95
CA ARG A 683 0.16 -16.65 -16.71
C ARG A 683 0.80 -15.28 -16.96
N TYR A 684 2.01 -15.20 -17.49
CA TYR A 684 2.63 -13.90 -17.77
C TYR A 684 1.78 -13.02 -18.68
N GLU A 685 1.20 -13.55 -19.76
CA GLU A 685 0.32 -12.77 -20.65
C GLU A 685 -0.91 -12.22 -19.93
N LYS A 686 -1.59 -13.03 -19.11
CA LYS A 686 -2.78 -12.62 -18.37
C LYS A 686 -2.49 -11.56 -17.30
N TYR A 687 -1.32 -11.66 -16.67
CA TYR A 687 -1.01 -10.92 -15.45
C TYR A 687 -0.15 -9.66 -15.69
N THR A 688 0.58 -9.57 -16.80
CA THR A 688 1.45 -8.42 -17.11
C THR A 688 0.71 -7.07 -17.10
N PRO A 689 -0.49 -6.92 -17.70
CA PRO A 689 -1.22 -5.64 -17.69
C PRO A 689 -1.72 -5.21 -16.30
N SER A 690 -1.95 -6.15 -15.38
CA SER A 690 -2.49 -5.88 -14.03
C SER A 690 -1.40 -5.73 -12.96
N LEU A 691 -0.26 -6.43 -13.10
CA LEU A 691 0.87 -6.34 -12.16
C LEU A 691 1.81 -5.16 -12.41
N ALA A 692 1.80 -4.58 -13.63
CA ALA A 692 2.53 -3.33 -13.91
C ALA A 692 2.09 -2.16 -13.01
N LEU A 693 0.92 -2.26 -12.36
CA LEU A 693 0.33 -1.19 -11.56
C LEU A 693 0.65 -1.27 -10.05
N SER A 694 0.90 -2.46 -9.49
CA SER A 694 1.22 -2.68 -8.07
C SER A 694 2.67 -3.08 -7.83
N TYR A 695 3.58 -2.65 -8.71
CA TYR A 695 4.92 -3.22 -8.75
C TYR A 695 5.76 -2.89 -7.52
N LEU A 696 6.55 -3.88 -7.09
CA LEU A 696 7.55 -3.70 -6.06
C LEU A 696 8.66 -2.81 -6.60
N ARG A 697 8.90 -1.71 -5.89
CA ARG A 697 9.94 -0.72 -6.20
C ARG A 697 10.93 -0.73 -5.06
N GLY A 698 12.11 -1.30 -5.25
CA GLY A 698 13.14 -1.28 -4.21
C GLY A 698 13.20 -2.52 -3.34
N ILE A 699 13.77 -2.38 -2.14
CA ILE A 699 14.11 -3.51 -1.27
C ILE A 699 12.89 -4.03 -0.50
N THR A 700 12.81 -5.36 -0.36
CA THR A 700 11.81 -6.07 0.44
C THR A 700 12.51 -7.01 1.42
N ILE A 701 12.16 -6.93 2.70
CA ILE A 701 12.73 -7.79 3.75
C ILE A 701 11.75 -7.91 4.91
N THR A 702 11.59 -9.10 5.46
CA THR A 702 10.93 -9.29 6.75
C THR A 702 11.98 -9.33 7.84
N ILE A 703 12.10 -8.23 8.59
CA ILE A 703 13.07 -8.06 9.66
C ILE A 703 12.67 -8.94 10.84
N PRO A 704 13.53 -9.83 11.37
CA PRO A 704 13.22 -10.61 12.56
C PRO A 704 13.18 -9.75 13.83
N SER A 705 12.42 -10.22 14.82
CA SER A 705 12.41 -9.67 16.18
C SER A 705 13.76 -9.93 16.84
N THR A 706 14.55 -8.86 17.02
CA THR A 706 15.92 -8.93 17.58
C THR A 706 16.13 -7.91 18.69
N ASN A 707 15.06 -7.26 19.19
CA ASN A 707 15.15 -6.17 20.15
C ASN A 707 16.13 -5.06 19.72
N LEU A 708 16.25 -4.83 18.40
CA LEU A 708 17.18 -3.87 17.80
C LEU A 708 18.66 -4.20 18.00
N GLU A 709 19.00 -5.48 18.24
CA GLU A 709 20.38 -5.95 18.38
C GLU A 709 21.03 -6.31 17.04
N GLU A 710 20.25 -6.63 16.00
CA GLU A 710 20.77 -6.90 14.66
C GLU A 710 20.41 -5.78 13.67
N HIS A 711 21.40 -5.35 12.88
CA HIS A 711 21.25 -4.29 11.87
C HIS A 711 21.57 -4.82 10.47
N TYR A 712 20.56 -4.80 9.59
CA TYR A 712 20.67 -5.29 8.22
C TYR A 712 20.98 -4.14 7.27
N VAL A 713 22.14 -4.20 6.60
CA VAL A 713 22.54 -3.18 5.63
C VAL A 713 21.86 -3.41 4.29
N LEU A 714 21.40 -2.33 3.66
CA LEU A 714 20.85 -2.36 2.31
C LEU A 714 21.95 -2.58 1.26
N PRO A 715 21.62 -3.21 0.11
CA PRO A 715 22.54 -3.37 -1.01
C PRO A 715 22.75 -2.07 -1.83
N LEU A 716 22.04 -0.99 -1.49
CA LEU A 716 22.14 0.33 -2.12
C LEU A 716 22.47 1.39 -1.07
N THR A 717 23.57 2.10 -1.26
CA THR A 717 23.95 3.26 -0.44
C THR A 717 23.38 4.56 -1.00
N ILE A 718 23.35 5.62 -0.18
CA ILE A 718 22.87 6.95 -0.60
C ILE A 718 23.74 7.51 -1.74
N SER A 719 25.06 7.36 -1.66
CA SER A 719 25.97 7.84 -2.70
C SER A 719 25.78 7.09 -4.03
N GLN A 720 25.58 5.77 -3.99
CA GLN A 720 25.26 4.98 -5.19
C GLN A 720 23.93 5.40 -5.81
N ALA A 721 22.89 5.59 -4.99
CA ALA A 721 21.61 6.10 -5.48
C ALA A 721 21.75 7.49 -6.12
N TYR A 722 22.58 8.36 -5.54
CA TYR A 722 22.84 9.69 -6.10
C TYR A 722 23.60 9.62 -7.42
N ALA A 723 24.61 8.75 -7.52
CA ALA A 723 25.36 8.52 -8.75
C ALA A 723 24.45 8.05 -9.88
N GLN A 724 23.50 7.16 -9.58
CA GLN A 724 22.47 6.74 -10.52
C GLN A 724 21.59 7.91 -10.96
N TYR A 725 21.02 8.66 -10.00
CA TYR A 725 20.20 9.83 -10.27
C TYR A 725 20.93 10.83 -11.19
N ARG A 726 22.23 11.08 -10.95
CA ARG A 726 23.05 11.98 -11.77
C ARG A 726 23.33 11.48 -13.19
N SER A 727 23.21 10.18 -13.43
CA SER A 727 23.34 9.60 -14.76
C SER A 727 22.06 9.73 -15.60
N GLU A 728 20.91 9.81 -14.92
CA GLU A 728 19.59 9.94 -15.54
C GLU A 728 19.19 11.43 -15.69
N GLU A 729 19.57 12.27 -14.73
CA GLU A 729 19.24 13.70 -14.69
C GLU A 729 20.45 14.59 -14.98
N ALA A 730 20.29 15.49 -15.96
CA ALA A 730 21.36 16.41 -16.36
C ALA A 730 21.76 17.40 -15.25
N HIS A 731 20.83 17.74 -14.35
CA HIS A 731 21.01 18.76 -13.31
C HIS A 731 21.03 18.12 -11.91
N PRO A 732 21.80 18.67 -10.95
CA PRO A 732 21.70 18.26 -9.56
C PRO A 732 20.29 18.51 -9.02
N SER A 733 19.91 17.77 -7.98
CA SER A 733 18.71 18.09 -7.19
C SER A 733 18.82 19.54 -6.70
N LYS A 734 17.82 20.36 -7.03
CA LYS A 734 17.78 21.79 -6.69
C LYS A 734 17.79 22.03 -5.19
N ASP A 735 17.15 21.12 -4.44
CA ASP A 735 16.87 21.33 -3.02
C ASP A 735 17.94 20.71 -2.11
N ASN A 736 18.85 19.89 -2.66
CA ASN A 736 19.84 19.12 -1.92
C ASN A 736 19.20 18.26 -0.80
N ILE A 737 18.06 17.63 -1.13
CA ILE A 737 17.28 16.78 -0.23
C ILE A 737 17.41 15.33 -0.69
N THR A 738 17.65 14.43 0.26
CA THR A 738 17.51 12.98 0.06
C THR A 738 16.19 12.52 0.66
N HIS A 739 15.37 11.80 -0.12
CA HIS A 739 14.13 11.19 0.32
C HIS A 739 14.28 9.67 0.38
N ILE A 740 14.06 9.08 1.55
CA ILE A 740 14.04 7.63 1.75
C ILE A 740 12.59 7.22 2.01
N TYR A 741 12.02 6.43 1.12
CA TYR A 741 10.66 5.91 1.25
C TYR A 741 10.70 4.43 1.58
N TRP A 742 9.76 3.95 2.40
CA TRP A 742 9.55 2.53 2.64
C TRP A 742 8.12 2.26 3.09
N LYS A 743 7.71 1.00 2.96
CA LYS A 743 6.45 0.48 3.48
C LYS A 743 6.73 -0.53 4.58
N ALA A 744 6.02 -0.46 5.71
CA ALA A 744 6.16 -1.47 6.77
C ALA A 744 4.85 -1.80 7.48
N LEU A 745 4.79 -3.00 8.07
CA LEU A 745 3.71 -3.44 8.96
C LEU A 745 4.14 -3.39 10.42
N HIS A 746 3.16 -3.28 11.31
CA HIS A 746 3.30 -3.33 12.78
C HIS A 746 4.12 -2.24 13.46
N GLY A 747 5.00 -1.54 12.74
CA GLY A 747 5.98 -0.65 13.37
C GLY A 747 6.97 -1.43 14.23
N ASP A 748 7.51 -0.79 15.27
CA ASP A 748 8.59 -1.31 16.12
C ASP A 748 9.87 -1.60 15.35
N MET A 749 10.26 -0.63 14.53
CA MET A 749 11.43 -0.73 13.65
C MET A 749 12.29 0.52 13.76
N MET A 750 13.56 0.35 13.38
CA MET A 750 14.52 1.44 13.35
C MET A 750 15.26 1.46 12.01
N ILE A 751 15.21 2.60 11.33
CA ILE A 751 16.13 2.94 10.24
C ILE A 751 17.30 3.71 10.84
N THR A 752 18.51 3.21 10.59
CA THR A 752 19.75 3.84 11.04
C THR A 752 20.57 4.26 9.83
N LEU A 753 20.94 5.54 9.76
CA LEU A 753 21.82 6.04 8.71
C LEU A 753 23.20 6.34 9.29
N SER A 754 24.25 5.89 8.61
CA SER A 754 25.61 5.94 9.15
C SER A 754 26.68 6.35 8.13
N SER A 755 27.75 6.89 8.72
CA SER A 755 29.13 7.01 8.22
C SER A 755 29.64 5.89 7.33
N GLU A 756 29.63 4.77 7.99
CA GLU A 756 30.31 3.53 7.67
C GLU A 756 29.33 2.40 7.97
N LYS A 757 29.57 1.25 7.37
CA LYS A 757 28.74 0.08 7.60
C LYS A 757 28.84 -0.33 9.07
N ILE A 758 27.69 -0.48 9.73
CA ILE A 758 27.61 -1.07 11.07
C ILE A 758 28.10 -2.53 11.00
N ASP A 759 29.11 -2.84 11.80
CA ASP A 759 29.72 -4.15 11.94
C ASP A 759 29.95 -4.44 13.43
N PRO A 760 29.23 -5.42 14.02
CA PRO A 760 29.35 -5.72 15.44
C PRO A 760 30.72 -6.30 15.82
N ASP A 761 31.49 -6.79 14.85
CA ASP A 761 32.82 -7.37 15.08
C ASP A 761 33.95 -6.31 15.07
N VAL A 762 33.63 -5.05 14.79
CA VAL A 762 34.58 -3.93 14.72
C VAL A 762 34.28 -2.92 15.82
N ASP A 763 35.32 -2.35 16.46
CA ASP A 763 35.13 -1.25 17.41
C ASP A 763 34.69 0.03 16.68
N GLN A 764 33.38 0.29 16.77
CA GLN A 764 32.73 1.47 16.20
C GLN A 764 32.20 2.41 17.29
N SER A 765 32.85 2.46 18.46
CA SER A 765 32.43 3.32 19.58
C SER A 765 32.29 4.81 19.24
N HIS A 766 33.03 5.27 18.22
CA HIS A 766 32.98 6.63 17.69
C HIS A 766 31.81 6.91 16.73
N LEU A 767 31.14 5.86 16.24
CA LEU A 767 30.12 5.97 15.21
C LEU A 767 28.88 6.73 15.72
N ARG A 768 28.55 7.81 15.01
CA ARG A 768 27.36 8.62 15.24
C ARG A 768 26.40 8.42 14.08
N CYS A 769 25.21 7.95 14.38
CA CYS A 769 24.18 7.66 13.39
C CYS A 769 22.97 8.56 13.58
N LEU A 770 22.26 8.81 12.47
CA LEU A 770 20.86 9.20 12.56
C LEU A 770 20.03 7.97 12.91
N ILE A 771 19.27 8.05 14.00
CA ILE A 771 18.36 7.00 14.45
C ILE A 771 16.93 7.47 14.20
N CYS A 772 16.22 6.73 13.36
CA CYS A 772 14.81 6.92 13.08
C CYS A 772 14.04 5.70 13.62
N TYR A 773 13.46 5.83 14.80
CA TYR A 773 12.66 4.78 15.43
C TYR A 773 11.16 5.05 15.25
N VAL A 774 10.47 4.06 14.68
CA VAL A 774 9.02 4.05 14.50
C VAL A 774 8.46 2.99 15.45
N ALA A 775 7.67 3.44 16.42
CA ALA A 775 7.12 2.59 17.48
C ALA A 775 6.16 1.52 16.96
N ALA A 776 5.90 0.51 17.78
CA ALA A 776 4.85 -0.48 17.51
C ALA A 776 3.49 0.23 17.33
N LYS A 777 2.67 -0.25 16.39
CA LYS A 777 1.29 0.19 16.28
C LYS A 777 0.52 -0.15 17.58
N PRO A 778 -0.43 0.69 18.02
CA PRO A 778 -1.31 0.36 19.16
C PRO A 778 -2.08 -0.93 18.91
N ILE A 779 -2.15 -1.82 19.91
CA ILE A 779 -2.86 -3.11 19.82
C ILE A 779 -4.31 -2.99 20.31
N GLU A 780 -4.54 -2.14 21.30
CA GLU A 780 -5.83 -2.00 21.99
C GLU A 780 -6.47 -0.66 21.65
N ILE A 781 -7.77 -0.69 21.41
CA ILE A 781 -8.64 0.48 21.30
C ILE A 781 -9.35 0.56 22.65
N ASP A 782 -8.71 1.16 23.64
CA ASP A 782 -9.36 1.54 24.89
C ASP A 782 -10.08 2.90 24.70
N ASP A 783 -10.77 3.37 25.74
CA ASP A 783 -11.42 4.70 25.71
C ASP A 783 -10.39 5.86 25.66
N GLN A 784 -9.09 5.58 25.80
CA GLN A 784 -8.01 6.56 25.84
C GLN A 784 -6.88 6.18 24.87
N TYR A 785 -7.01 6.60 23.62
CA TYR A 785 -5.98 6.33 22.62
C TYR A 785 -4.56 6.72 23.09
N HIS A 786 -3.69 5.72 23.26
CA HIS A 786 -2.28 5.88 23.61
C HIS A 786 -1.39 5.18 22.58
N GLU A 787 -0.39 5.89 22.07
CA GLU A 787 0.64 5.30 21.22
C GLU A 787 1.98 5.23 21.94
N PRO A 788 2.81 4.19 21.69
CA PRO A 788 4.19 4.23 22.11
C PRO A 788 4.99 5.29 21.33
N ILE A 789 6.05 5.79 21.95
CA ILE A 789 6.80 6.94 21.45
C ILE A 789 7.63 6.57 20.21
N SER A 790 7.35 7.23 19.08
CA SER A 790 8.25 7.29 17.92
C SER A 790 9.19 8.49 18.05
N TYR A 791 10.41 8.40 17.50
CA TYR A 791 11.40 9.47 17.64
C TYR A 791 12.47 9.52 16.55
N LEU A 792 13.07 10.70 16.39
CA LEU A 792 14.35 10.90 15.72
C LEU A 792 15.42 11.26 16.77
N ALA A 793 16.61 10.69 16.64
CA ALA A 793 17.73 10.94 17.55
C ALA A 793 19.08 10.79 16.86
N VAL A 794 20.14 11.23 17.54
CA VAL A 794 21.53 10.96 17.18
C VAL A 794 22.15 10.09 18.27
N GLY A 795 22.86 9.04 17.87
CA GLY A 795 23.51 8.14 18.81
C GLY A 795 24.23 6.98 18.13
N HIS A 796 24.75 6.08 18.95
CA HIS A 796 25.28 4.81 18.48
C HIS A 796 24.11 3.84 18.15
N PRO A 797 24.21 2.98 17.13
CA PRO A 797 23.11 2.11 16.68
C PRO A 797 22.45 1.29 17.79
N PHE A 798 23.23 0.73 18.72
CA PHE A 798 22.72 -0.11 19.82
C PHE A 798 22.29 0.67 21.07
N GLN A 799 22.07 1.99 20.99
CA GLN A 799 21.69 2.83 22.13
C GLN A 799 20.19 3.07 22.28
N HIS A 800 19.33 2.30 21.60
CA HIS A 800 17.87 2.46 21.68
C HIS A 800 17.35 2.59 23.12
N GLU A 801 17.73 1.66 24.00
CA GLU A 801 17.31 1.65 25.41
C GLU A 801 17.85 2.84 26.21
N ILE A 802 19.07 3.28 25.90
CA ILE A 802 19.68 4.46 26.55
C ILE A 802 18.97 5.75 26.11
N ILE A 803 18.66 5.86 24.82
CA ILE A 803 17.92 7.00 24.25
C ILE A 803 16.52 7.07 24.89
N ARG A 804 15.84 5.93 24.99
CA ARG A 804 14.50 5.82 25.58
C ARG A 804 14.48 6.15 27.07
N SER A 805 15.33 5.50 27.86
CA SER A 805 15.39 5.68 29.33
C SER A 805 15.82 7.08 29.74
N LYS A 806 16.81 7.66 29.04
CA LYS A 806 17.31 9.03 29.31
C LYS A 806 16.52 10.11 28.57
N LYS A 807 15.50 9.74 27.79
CA LYS A 807 14.67 10.65 26.97
C LYS A 807 15.50 11.56 26.04
N LYS A 808 16.58 11.05 25.47
CA LYS A 808 17.53 11.78 24.60
C LYS A 808 17.05 11.85 23.15
N TYR A 809 15.86 12.36 22.94
CA TYR A 809 15.26 12.50 21.61
C TYR A 809 15.68 13.84 20.98
N GLY A 810 15.90 13.86 19.66
CA GLY A 810 15.92 15.11 18.90
C GLY A 810 14.49 15.64 18.71
N VAL A 811 13.56 14.75 18.37
CA VAL A 811 12.11 14.99 18.36
C VAL A 811 11.39 13.67 18.64
N LYS A 812 10.20 13.73 19.23
CA LYS A 812 9.37 12.56 19.53
C LYS A 812 7.89 12.85 19.32
N THR A 813 7.10 11.80 19.15
CA THR A 813 5.62 11.87 19.14
C THR A 813 5.01 10.59 19.69
N ASP A 814 3.82 10.72 20.28
CA ASP A 814 2.93 9.67 20.79
C ASP A 814 1.57 9.71 20.06
N THR A 815 1.51 10.34 18.88
CA THR A 815 0.32 10.48 18.04
C THR A 815 0.65 10.24 16.55
N PHE A 816 1.66 9.42 16.25
CA PHE A 816 2.15 9.21 14.89
C PHE A 816 1.14 8.44 14.02
N TYR A 817 0.42 7.47 14.60
CA TYR A 817 -0.52 6.59 13.91
C TYR A 817 -1.97 7.07 13.94
N THR A 818 -2.24 8.20 14.60
CA THR A 818 -3.57 8.79 14.69
C THR A 818 -4.18 8.97 13.29
N GLY A 819 -5.36 8.39 13.07
CA GLY A 819 -6.05 8.42 11.77
C GLY A 819 -5.47 7.54 10.65
N CYS A 820 -4.50 6.67 10.92
CA CYS A 820 -3.96 5.76 9.91
C CYS A 820 -4.82 4.50 9.70
N ASN A 821 -4.72 3.90 8.51
CA ASN A 821 -5.29 2.59 8.21
C ASN A 821 -4.35 1.49 8.73
N ASN A 822 -4.68 0.93 9.90
CA ASN A 822 -3.83 -0.05 10.58
C ASN A 822 -3.98 -1.50 10.03
N ALA A 823 -4.82 -1.68 9.02
CA ALA A 823 -5.06 -2.95 8.33
C ALA A 823 -4.11 -3.19 7.15
N ASP A 824 -3.36 -2.17 6.72
CA ASP A 824 -2.49 -2.18 5.54
C ASP A 824 -1.05 -1.73 5.88
N TYR A 825 -0.15 -1.75 4.89
CA TYR A 825 1.20 -1.20 5.01
C TYR A 825 1.16 0.31 5.24
N PHE A 826 1.93 0.78 6.23
CA PHE A 826 2.21 2.20 6.38
C PHE A 826 3.34 2.58 5.44
N THR A 827 3.14 3.64 4.65
CA THR A 827 4.21 4.21 3.83
C THR A 827 4.81 5.39 4.58
N TYR A 828 6.13 5.43 4.69
CA TYR A 828 6.87 6.49 5.38
C TYR A 828 7.80 7.21 4.41
N CYS A 829 8.15 8.44 4.76
CA CYS A 829 9.15 9.24 4.07
C CYS A 829 10.08 9.89 5.11
N LEU A 830 11.37 9.60 5.00
CA LEU A 830 12.44 10.28 5.73
C LEU A 830 13.15 11.23 4.78
N GLU A 831 13.10 12.53 5.08
CA GLU A 831 13.76 13.58 4.31
C GLU A 831 15.02 14.07 5.03
N LEU A 832 16.13 14.16 4.30
CA LEU A 832 17.40 14.67 4.80
C LEU A 832 17.75 15.94 4.02
N HIS A 833 17.66 17.09 4.69
CA HIS A 833 18.01 18.39 4.10
C HIS A 833 19.49 18.65 4.36
N LEU A 834 20.33 18.25 3.40
CA LEU A 834 21.78 18.18 3.57
C LEU A 834 22.44 19.56 3.77
N SER A 835 21.80 20.62 3.28
CA SER A 835 22.31 22.00 3.37
C SER A 835 22.22 22.60 4.78
N ASN A 836 21.13 22.32 5.51
CA ASN A 836 20.78 23.00 6.75
C ASN A 836 20.64 22.05 7.97
N GLY A 837 20.89 20.75 7.78
CA GLY A 837 20.84 19.75 8.86
C GLY A 837 19.43 19.36 9.30
N PHE A 838 18.39 19.72 8.54
CA PHE A 838 17.00 19.42 8.88
C PHE A 838 16.63 17.98 8.47
N VAL A 839 15.94 17.28 9.37
CA VAL A 839 15.46 15.91 9.15
C VAL A 839 13.96 15.88 9.39
N VAL A 840 13.21 15.29 8.46
CA VAL A 840 11.74 15.15 8.56
C VAL A 840 11.36 13.69 8.41
N LEU A 841 10.59 13.16 9.36
CA LEU A 841 9.90 11.88 9.23
C LEU A 841 8.40 12.11 9.19
N ALA A 842 7.74 11.61 8.15
CA ALA A 842 6.30 11.72 7.99
C ALA A 842 5.71 10.44 7.35
N HIS A 843 4.39 10.29 7.46
CA HIS A 843 3.66 9.37 6.60
C HIS A 843 3.66 9.86 5.15
N ALA A 844 3.68 8.89 4.24
CA ALA A 844 3.48 9.05 2.80
C ALA A 844 2.32 8.15 2.35
N GLY A 845 1.97 8.20 1.08
CA GLY A 845 0.86 7.46 0.50
C GLY A 845 -0.50 7.85 1.12
N PRO A 846 -1.50 6.94 1.10
CA PRO A 846 -2.87 7.24 1.53
C PRO A 846 -2.99 7.72 2.99
N ASN A 847 -2.13 7.22 3.88
CA ASN A 847 -2.18 7.61 5.29
C ASN A 847 -1.79 9.08 5.50
N ALA A 848 -0.98 9.68 4.61
CA ALA A 848 -0.60 11.09 4.68
C ALA A 848 -1.77 12.06 4.45
N LEU A 849 -2.90 11.57 3.91
CA LEU A 849 -4.13 12.34 3.85
C LEU A 849 -4.66 12.56 5.28
N TYR A 850 -4.80 11.50 6.06
CA TYR A 850 -5.55 11.52 7.32
C TYR A 850 -4.68 11.72 8.55
N SER A 851 -3.49 11.15 8.55
CA SER A 851 -2.50 11.37 9.60
C SER A 851 -1.66 12.59 9.26
N ARG A 852 -1.49 13.46 10.25
CA ARG A 852 -0.58 14.61 10.20
C ARG A 852 0.61 14.43 11.14
N GLY A 853 0.91 13.18 11.52
CA GLY A 853 2.13 12.85 12.26
C GLY A 853 3.37 13.22 11.45
N ILE A 854 3.99 14.34 11.80
CA ILE A 854 5.25 14.82 11.23
C ILE A 854 6.22 15.06 12.38
N MET A 855 7.37 14.41 12.33
CA MET A 855 8.48 14.67 13.22
C MET A 855 9.55 15.43 12.44
N CYS A 856 9.96 16.57 12.96
CA CYS A 856 11.07 17.32 12.37
C CYS A 856 12.03 17.82 13.43
N CYS A 857 13.32 17.80 13.11
CA CYS A 857 14.38 18.32 13.98
C CYS A 857 15.56 18.79 13.13
N ARG A 858 16.40 19.65 13.72
CA ARG A 858 17.63 20.13 13.09
C ARG A 858 18.83 19.62 13.89
N PHE A 859 19.80 19.03 13.19
CA PHE A 859 21.08 18.63 13.76
C PHE A 859 22.18 19.58 13.32
N SER A 860 23.06 19.97 14.25
CA SER A 860 24.26 20.72 13.89
C SER A 860 25.25 19.78 13.19
N ARG A 861 26.09 20.32 12.30
CA ARG A 861 27.15 19.52 11.64
C ARG A 861 28.15 18.91 12.63
N SER A 862 28.34 19.53 13.79
CA SER A 862 29.18 18.99 14.86
C SER A 862 28.53 17.80 15.58
N ASP A 863 27.21 17.76 15.66
CA ASP A 863 26.50 16.63 16.28
C ASP A 863 26.34 15.46 15.31
N LEU A 864 25.91 15.77 14.08
CA LEU A 864 25.72 14.83 12.99
C LEU A 864 25.80 15.56 11.64
N ASP A 865 26.83 15.26 10.86
CA ASP A 865 26.95 15.76 9.50
C ASP A 865 26.17 14.88 8.52
N LEU A 866 24.97 15.34 8.14
CA LEU A 866 24.09 14.61 7.21
C LEU A 866 24.76 14.35 5.85
N THR A 867 25.74 15.15 5.43
CA THR A 867 26.45 14.99 4.14
C THR A 867 27.38 13.77 4.11
N LYS A 868 27.74 13.24 5.29
CA LYS A 868 28.54 12.01 5.44
C LYS A 868 27.65 10.76 5.51
N LEU A 869 26.33 10.97 5.56
CA LEU A 869 25.23 10.01 5.43
C LEU A 869 25.41 9.04 4.26
N ASN A 870 25.82 7.78 4.44
CA ASN A 870 25.98 6.88 3.30
C ASN A 870 25.23 5.54 3.41
N PHE A 871 25.39 4.81 4.51
CA PHE A 871 24.80 3.48 4.65
C PHE A 871 23.41 3.55 5.28
N ILE A 872 22.51 2.70 4.80
CA ILE A 872 21.14 2.54 5.32
C ILE A 872 21.04 1.17 5.97
N HIS A 873 20.66 1.16 7.24
CA HIS A 873 20.48 -0.05 8.04
C HIS A 873 19.05 -0.13 8.57
N VAL A 874 18.52 -1.35 8.66
CA VAL A 874 17.20 -1.60 9.26
C VAL A 874 17.29 -2.64 10.37
N SER A 875 16.49 -2.46 11.41
CA SER A 875 16.38 -3.36 12.56
C SER A 875 14.96 -3.34 13.12
N ALA A 876 14.59 -4.37 13.90
CA ALA A 876 13.27 -4.47 14.51
C ALA A 876 13.35 -4.83 15.99
N GLY A 877 12.38 -4.34 16.76
CA GLY A 877 12.27 -4.52 18.20
C GLY A 877 11.78 -5.92 18.57
N ASN A 878 10.70 -5.97 19.35
CA ASN A 878 10.16 -7.20 19.90
C ASN A 878 9.25 -7.97 18.93
N ARG A 879 8.99 -7.42 17.74
CA ARG A 879 8.19 -8.04 16.68
C ARG A 879 8.97 -8.16 15.39
N LYS A 880 8.60 -9.15 14.58
CA LYS A 880 9.02 -9.18 13.18
C LYS A 880 8.33 -8.05 12.41
N VAL A 881 9.05 -7.44 11.47
CA VAL A 881 8.56 -6.30 10.69
C VAL A 881 8.73 -6.59 9.20
N PRO A 882 7.65 -6.95 8.50
CA PRO A 882 7.64 -6.96 7.04
C PRO A 882 7.83 -5.54 6.51
N MET A 883 8.89 -5.35 5.72
CA MET A 883 9.20 -4.11 5.03
C MET A 883 9.24 -4.34 3.52
N LYS A 884 8.66 -3.42 2.76
CA LYS A 884 8.64 -3.44 1.30
C LYS A 884 8.97 -2.06 0.75
N ASN A 885 9.35 -2.05 -0.52
CA ASN A 885 9.60 -0.85 -1.31
C ASN A 885 10.52 0.19 -0.67
N LEU A 886 11.60 -0.23 -0.02
CA LEU A 886 12.59 0.73 0.46
C LEU A 886 13.41 1.27 -0.72
N VAL A 887 13.29 2.57 -0.99
CA VAL A 887 13.94 3.28 -2.10
C VAL A 887 14.50 4.64 -1.66
N VAL A 888 15.50 5.11 -2.40
CA VAL A 888 16.15 6.42 -2.19
C VAL A 888 15.94 7.28 -3.44
N HIS A 889 15.46 8.51 -3.25
CA HIS A 889 15.23 9.50 -4.29
C HIS A 889 15.83 10.85 -3.93
N PHE A 890 16.09 11.68 -4.94
CA PHE A 890 16.61 13.05 -4.78
C PHE A 890 15.63 14.11 -5.31
N THR A 891 14.45 13.67 -5.70
CA THR A 891 13.28 14.47 -6.02
C THR A 891 12.09 13.89 -5.27
N ARG A 892 11.26 14.77 -4.72
CA ARG A 892 10.04 14.36 -4.00
C ARG A 892 9.09 13.67 -4.98
N GLN A 893 8.63 12.47 -4.63
CA GLN A 893 7.74 11.66 -5.47
C GLN A 893 6.27 12.10 -5.29
N PRO A 894 5.65 12.81 -6.25
CA PRO A 894 4.32 13.41 -6.02
C PRO A 894 3.23 12.37 -5.79
N SER A 895 3.33 11.20 -6.43
CA SER A 895 2.40 10.08 -6.25
C SER A 895 2.39 9.52 -4.82
N MET A 896 3.48 9.68 -4.08
CA MET A 896 3.61 9.25 -2.68
C MET A 896 3.16 10.34 -1.68
N HIS A 897 2.77 11.52 -2.15
CA HIS A 897 2.41 12.66 -1.31
C HIS A 897 1.03 13.20 -1.73
N PRO A 898 -0.03 12.39 -1.59
CA PRO A 898 -1.35 12.81 -2.02
C PRO A 898 -1.87 13.98 -1.18
N THR A 899 -2.66 14.83 -1.84
CA THR A 899 -3.21 16.04 -1.23
C THR A 899 -4.72 16.06 -1.36
N PHE A 900 -5.37 16.86 -0.52
CA PHE A 900 -6.79 17.16 -0.64
C PHE A 900 -7.08 18.17 -1.74
N ASP A 901 -8.30 18.14 -2.25
CA ASP A 901 -8.79 19.14 -3.18
C ASP A 901 -9.15 20.43 -2.45
N LYS A 902 -8.16 21.33 -2.33
CA LYS A 902 -8.33 22.64 -1.68
C LYS A 902 -9.37 23.52 -2.38
N SER A 903 -9.71 23.25 -3.64
CA SER A 903 -10.73 24.01 -4.37
C SER A 903 -12.16 23.59 -3.97
N PHE A 904 -12.32 22.43 -3.34
CA PHE A 904 -13.61 21.92 -2.94
C PHE A 904 -14.14 22.60 -1.68
N GLY A 905 -15.26 23.32 -1.82
CA GLY A 905 -15.95 23.96 -0.69
C GLY A 905 -15.47 25.37 -0.34
N GLY A 906 -14.55 25.97 -1.11
CA GLY A 906 -14.09 27.36 -0.91
C GLY A 906 -15.07 28.46 -1.35
N ALA A 907 -16.24 28.11 -1.88
CA ALA A 907 -17.18 29.06 -2.51
C ALA A 907 -18.55 29.15 -1.83
N SER A 908 -18.66 28.82 -0.53
CA SER A 908 -19.90 29.02 0.24
C SER A 908 -19.83 30.21 1.21
N THR A 909 -19.17 31.30 0.80
CA THR A 909 -19.40 32.65 1.34
C THR A 909 -19.19 33.70 0.23
N ALA A 910 -20.10 33.74 -0.74
CA ALA A 910 -20.37 34.94 -1.54
C ALA A 910 -21.77 35.42 -1.11
N SER A 911 -21.94 36.51 -0.37
CA SER A 911 -21.62 37.91 -0.73
C SER A 911 -21.45 38.71 0.58
N THR A 912 -20.44 39.56 0.74
CA THR A 912 -20.45 40.95 0.25
C THR A 912 -19.05 41.53 0.37
N SER A 913 -18.66 42.30 -0.65
CA SER A 913 -17.45 43.11 -0.72
C SER A 913 -17.41 44.21 0.35
N ALA A 914 -16.33 44.25 1.14
CA ALA A 914 -15.68 45.49 1.56
C ALA A 914 -14.23 45.19 1.94
N SER A 915 -13.32 45.83 1.22
CA SER A 915 -11.87 45.80 1.35
C SER A 915 -11.39 46.44 2.66
N ALA A 916 -10.52 45.73 3.39
CA ALA A 916 -9.53 46.33 4.27
C ALA A 916 -8.26 45.46 4.26
N SER A 917 -7.15 46.08 3.84
CA SER A 917 -5.81 45.52 3.87
C SER A 917 -5.37 45.23 5.30
N ALA A 918 -4.85 44.03 5.55
CA ALA A 918 -3.93 43.76 6.65
C ALA A 918 -2.87 42.78 6.13
N THR A 919 -1.76 43.36 5.69
CA THR A 919 -0.51 42.69 5.41
C THR A 919 0.04 42.13 6.72
N THR A 920 0.07 40.81 6.87
CA THR A 920 0.99 40.14 7.80
C THR A 920 1.83 39.17 7.00
N THR A 921 3.00 39.65 6.60
CA THR A 921 4.12 38.91 6.04
C THR A 921 4.56 37.84 7.04
N VAL A 922 4.29 36.57 6.74
CA VAL A 922 5.17 35.46 7.12
C VAL A 922 5.74 34.94 5.81
N THR A 923 6.95 35.39 5.52
CA THR A 923 7.74 34.98 4.35
C THR A 923 8.05 33.49 4.41
N THR A 924 7.43 32.73 3.53
CA THR A 924 8.04 31.54 2.91
C THR A 924 7.74 31.60 1.42
N GLU A 925 8.62 32.26 0.68
CA GLU A 925 8.61 32.29 -0.78
C GLU A 925 9.21 30.99 -1.31
N TYR A 926 8.43 30.23 -2.07
CA TYR A 926 8.90 29.46 -3.22
C TYR A 926 7.89 29.71 -4.34
N ASP A 927 8.27 30.59 -5.26
CA ASP A 927 7.49 31.01 -6.43
C ASP A 927 7.80 30.05 -7.59
N ASP A 928 6.75 29.42 -8.11
CA ASP A 928 6.79 28.47 -9.21
C ASP A 928 6.23 29.18 -10.45
N SER A 929 7.11 29.88 -11.18
CA SER A 929 6.73 30.55 -12.43
C SER A 929 7.77 30.35 -13.54
N HIS A 930 7.60 29.29 -14.34
CA HIS A 930 8.05 29.32 -15.74
C HIS A 930 7.10 28.55 -16.66
N ARG A 931 6.12 29.29 -17.19
CA ARG A 931 5.31 28.91 -18.35
C ARG A 931 6.09 29.27 -19.62
N ALA A 932 6.73 28.29 -20.25
CA ALA A 932 7.28 28.44 -21.60
C ALA A 932 6.18 28.30 -22.65
N THR A 933 6.09 29.31 -23.50
CA THR A 933 5.12 29.44 -24.59
C THR A 933 5.73 28.83 -25.85
N VAL A 934 5.12 27.78 -26.42
CA VAL A 934 5.40 27.37 -27.81
C VAL A 934 4.11 27.47 -28.61
N LYS A 935 4.08 28.46 -29.50
CA LYS A 935 3.09 28.62 -30.56
C LYS A 935 3.48 27.70 -31.71
N SER A 936 2.55 26.89 -32.22
CA SER A 936 2.57 26.49 -33.63
C SER A 936 1.16 26.55 -34.21
N LYS A 937 1.02 27.42 -35.21
CA LYS A 937 -0.16 27.69 -36.03
C LYS A 937 -0.42 26.55 -37.04
N LEU A 938 -1.62 26.62 -37.61
CA LEU A 938 -2.09 26.19 -38.95
C LEU A 938 -2.97 24.91 -38.94
N LYS A 939 -4.06 24.79 -39.69
CA LYS A 939 -5.08 25.71 -40.26
C LYS A 939 -6.04 24.79 -41.07
N TYR A 940 -7.35 25.06 -40.98
CA TYR A 940 -8.40 24.97 -42.01
C TYR A 940 -8.71 23.68 -42.78
N GLY A 941 -10.02 23.41 -42.89
CA GLY A 941 -10.60 22.60 -43.96
C GLY A 941 -12.07 22.22 -43.78
N ASP A 942 -12.98 23.19 -43.84
CA ASP A 942 -14.41 23.00 -44.12
C ASP A 942 -14.60 22.51 -45.57
N MET A 943 -15.56 21.60 -45.82
CA MET A 943 -16.54 21.68 -46.92
C MET A 943 -17.64 20.61 -46.79
N ALA A 944 -18.87 21.08 -47.03
CA ALA A 944 -20.15 20.40 -46.90
C ALA A 944 -20.50 19.49 -48.09
N ASP A 945 -21.47 18.56 -47.92
CA ASP A 945 -22.73 18.67 -48.67
C ASP A 945 -23.90 17.82 -48.14
N LYS A 946 -25.11 18.30 -48.47
CA LYS A 946 -26.45 17.95 -47.98
C LYS A 946 -27.03 16.64 -48.52
N ARG A 947 -27.97 16.01 -47.76
CA ARG A 947 -29.38 15.80 -48.18
C ARG A 947 -30.29 15.33 -47.04
N LYS A 948 -31.50 15.90 -47.02
CA LYS A 948 -32.60 15.73 -46.06
C LYS A 948 -33.38 14.42 -46.30
N SER A 949 -33.89 13.82 -45.24
CA SER A 949 -35.20 13.16 -45.23
C SER A 949 -35.84 13.30 -43.84
N ALA A 950 -36.99 13.96 -43.79
CA ALA A 950 -37.80 14.14 -42.60
C ALA A 950 -38.51 12.85 -42.22
N SER A 951 -38.44 12.45 -40.96
CA SER A 951 -39.33 11.44 -40.36
C SER A 951 -39.95 12.02 -39.10
N ALA A 952 -41.26 11.88 -38.99
CA ALA A 952 -42.11 12.45 -37.96
C ALA A 952 -41.63 12.06 -36.56
N LYS A 953 -41.38 13.06 -35.70
CA LYS A 953 -41.01 12.83 -34.30
C LYS A 953 -42.22 12.26 -33.55
N THR A 954 -42.15 10.99 -33.15
CA THR A 954 -43.02 10.41 -32.13
C THR A 954 -42.89 11.26 -30.85
N PRO A 955 -43.99 11.68 -30.21
CA PRO A 955 -43.92 12.50 -29.00
C PRO A 955 -43.23 11.71 -27.88
N LYS A 956 -42.11 12.22 -27.39
CA LYS A 956 -41.46 11.70 -26.17
C LYS A 956 -42.31 12.09 -24.97
N SER A 957 -42.48 11.17 -24.02
CA SER A 957 -43.14 11.47 -22.74
C SER A 957 -42.48 12.70 -22.08
N PRO A 958 -43.24 13.60 -21.45
CA PRO A 958 -42.69 14.74 -20.70
C PRO A 958 -42.03 14.31 -19.37
N LEU A 959 -42.23 13.07 -18.94
CA LEU A 959 -41.67 12.52 -17.70
C LEU A 959 -40.24 12.01 -17.90
N LYS A 960 -39.47 11.91 -16.82
CA LYS A 960 -38.08 11.43 -16.87
C LYS A 960 -38.08 9.92 -17.14
N PRO A 961 -37.22 9.36 -18.01
CA PRO A 961 -37.14 7.91 -18.19
C PRO A 961 -36.82 7.18 -16.89
N CYS A 962 -37.57 6.12 -16.59
CA CYS A 962 -37.29 5.25 -15.45
C CYS A 962 -35.93 4.60 -15.62
N LYS A 963 -35.09 4.64 -14.56
CA LYS A 963 -33.75 4.03 -14.57
C LYS A 963 -33.79 2.51 -14.81
N ASP A 964 -34.87 1.87 -14.37
CA ASP A 964 -35.08 0.43 -14.53
C ASP A 964 -35.71 0.07 -15.89
N GLY A 965 -36.17 1.05 -16.66
CA GLY A 965 -36.70 0.83 -18.02
C GLY A 965 -37.79 -0.24 -18.06
N ILE A 966 -37.62 -1.24 -18.94
CA ILE A 966 -38.53 -2.39 -19.04
C ILE A 966 -38.46 -3.35 -17.84
N TYR A 967 -37.48 -3.19 -16.95
CA TYR A 967 -37.32 -4.01 -15.74
C TYR A 967 -38.04 -3.41 -14.52
N CYS A 968 -38.71 -2.26 -14.68
CA CYS A 968 -39.39 -1.60 -13.59
C CYS A 968 -40.62 -2.40 -13.12
N LEU A 969 -40.55 -2.94 -11.89
CA LEU A 969 -41.69 -3.60 -11.24
C LEU A 969 -42.80 -2.62 -10.85
N LEU A 970 -42.45 -1.34 -10.68
CA LEU A 970 -43.38 -0.30 -10.22
C LEU A 970 -44.27 0.24 -11.34
N GLN A 971 -43.92 0.01 -12.62
CA GLN A 971 -44.68 0.51 -13.78
C GLN A 971 -46.14 0.02 -13.78
N TYR A 972 -46.38 -1.20 -13.31
CA TYR A 972 -47.72 -1.83 -13.35
C TYR A 972 -48.27 -2.09 -11.95
N SER A 973 -47.66 -1.52 -10.91
CA SER A 973 -48.14 -1.64 -9.54
C SER A 973 -49.26 -0.64 -9.28
N SER A 974 -50.40 -1.13 -8.79
CA SER A 974 -51.50 -0.29 -8.30
C SER A 974 -51.15 0.49 -7.03
N ASP A 975 -50.09 0.10 -6.33
CA ASP A 975 -49.82 0.53 -4.95
C ASP A 975 -48.87 1.75 -4.89
N VAL A 976 -48.31 2.18 -6.02
CA VAL A 976 -47.37 3.31 -6.09
C VAL A 976 -47.67 4.24 -7.27
N PRO A 977 -48.86 4.89 -7.29
CA PRO A 977 -49.27 5.78 -8.40
C PRO A 977 -48.31 6.97 -8.61
N GLU A 978 -47.57 7.37 -7.57
CA GLU A 978 -46.57 8.44 -7.60
C GLU A 978 -45.40 8.14 -8.55
N HIS A 979 -45.02 6.86 -8.72
CA HIS A 979 -43.91 6.47 -9.60
C HIS A 979 -44.20 6.78 -11.07
N ASN A 980 -45.38 6.37 -11.56
CA ASN A 980 -45.80 6.63 -12.93
C ASN A 980 -46.15 8.11 -13.18
N SER A 981 -46.39 8.90 -12.14
CA SER A 981 -46.51 10.37 -12.28
C SER A 981 -45.17 11.08 -12.46
N THR A 982 -44.05 10.41 -12.11
CA THR A 982 -42.69 10.98 -12.12
C THR A 982 -41.83 10.43 -13.26
N TYR A 983 -42.00 9.15 -13.60
CA TYR A 983 -41.14 8.44 -14.54
C TYR A 983 -41.89 7.85 -15.74
N SER A 984 -41.28 7.93 -16.92
CA SER A 984 -41.77 7.30 -18.14
C SER A 984 -41.15 5.93 -18.38
N HIS A 985 -41.90 5.01 -18.98
CA HIS A 985 -41.47 3.65 -19.29
C HIS A 985 -41.80 3.26 -20.73
N PRO A 986 -41.09 2.31 -21.35
CA PRO A 986 -41.48 1.79 -22.66
C PRO A 986 -42.89 1.18 -22.62
N CYS A 987 -43.72 1.56 -23.59
CA CYS A 987 -45.01 0.92 -23.79
C CYS A 987 -44.78 -0.51 -24.25
N ARG A 988 -45.44 -1.46 -23.60
CA ARG A 988 -45.38 -2.89 -23.94
C ARG A 988 -45.70 -3.21 -25.41
N TYR A 989 -46.56 -2.42 -26.04
CA TYR A 989 -46.93 -2.57 -27.46
C TYR A 989 -46.15 -1.64 -28.39
N SER A 990 -45.22 -0.83 -27.86
CA SER A 990 -44.37 0.05 -28.66
C SER A 990 -45.21 0.90 -29.64
N GLU A 991 -44.89 0.93 -30.92
CA GLU A 991 -45.64 1.63 -31.96
C GLU A 991 -47.01 1.01 -32.30
N LEU A 992 -47.28 -0.21 -31.82
CA LEU A 992 -48.55 -0.91 -32.04
C LEU A 992 -49.61 -0.56 -31.00
N CYS A 993 -49.27 0.25 -29.99
CA CYS A 993 -50.24 0.65 -28.97
C CYS A 993 -51.23 1.68 -29.49
N SER A 994 -52.53 1.41 -29.32
CA SER A 994 -53.60 2.38 -29.58
C SER A 994 -53.83 3.36 -28.42
N GLU A 995 -53.33 3.05 -27.22
CA GLU A 995 -53.54 3.84 -26.00
C GLU A 995 -52.30 4.68 -25.66
N ARG A 996 -52.50 6.00 -25.50
CA ARG A 996 -51.41 6.96 -25.25
C ARG A 996 -51.49 7.50 -23.83
N GLU A 997 -50.93 6.73 -22.90
CA GLU A 997 -50.76 7.20 -21.52
C GLU A 997 -49.51 8.10 -21.38
N PRO A 998 -49.56 9.19 -20.57
CA PRO A 998 -48.45 10.15 -20.47
C PRO A 998 -47.14 9.56 -19.96
N HIS A 999 -47.20 8.47 -19.20
CA HIS A 999 -46.05 7.80 -18.59
C HIS A 999 -45.51 6.62 -19.42
N LEU A 1000 -46.06 6.38 -20.61
CA LEU A 1000 -45.58 5.37 -21.55
C LEU A 1000 -44.93 6.02 -22.77
N THR A 1001 -43.81 5.47 -23.21
CA THR A 1001 -43.11 5.88 -24.43
C THR A 1001 -43.31 4.84 -25.53
N HIS A 1002 -43.83 5.27 -26.67
CA HIS A 1002 -44.11 4.42 -27.84
C HIS A 1002 -42.95 4.46 -28.85
N GLU A 1003 -41.71 4.46 -28.36
CA GLU A 1003 -40.53 4.43 -29.22
C GLU A 1003 -40.40 3.05 -29.88
N PRO A 1004 -40.17 2.95 -31.20
CA PRO A 1004 -40.12 1.67 -31.89
C PRO A 1004 -39.06 0.71 -31.33
N HIS A 1005 -39.47 -0.49 -30.93
CA HIS A 1005 -38.55 -1.57 -30.51
C HIS A 1005 -37.83 -2.18 -31.72
N ARG A 1006 -36.60 -1.74 -32.01
CA ARG A 1006 -35.86 -2.13 -33.23
C ARG A 1006 -35.27 -3.55 -33.17
N VAL A 1007 -36.12 -4.56 -33.11
CA VAL A 1007 -35.74 -5.98 -33.22
C VAL A 1007 -36.41 -6.62 -34.44
N PRO A 1008 -35.75 -7.58 -35.12
CA PRO A 1008 -36.31 -8.22 -36.31
C PRO A 1008 -37.60 -8.99 -36.01
N LYS A 1009 -38.45 -9.17 -37.02
CA LYS A 1009 -39.61 -10.07 -36.91
C LYS A 1009 -39.11 -11.53 -36.95
N CYS A 1010 -39.64 -12.39 -36.09
CA CYS A 1010 -39.30 -13.81 -36.07
C CYS A 1010 -39.71 -14.49 -37.39
N ASP A 1011 -38.82 -15.27 -37.98
CA ASP A 1011 -39.08 -15.98 -39.25
C ASP A 1011 -40.27 -16.94 -39.15
N ASN A 1012 -40.48 -17.55 -37.98
CA ASN A 1012 -41.58 -18.47 -37.72
C ASN A 1012 -42.85 -17.79 -37.20
N ASP A 1013 -42.82 -16.48 -36.92
CA ASP A 1013 -43.93 -15.62 -36.49
C ASP A 1013 -45.01 -16.34 -35.62
N ARG A 1014 -46.23 -16.56 -36.15
CA ARG A 1014 -47.34 -17.18 -35.40
C ARG A 1014 -47.10 -18.67 -35.07
N SER A 1015 -46.21 -19.33 -35.79
CA SER A 1015 -45.83 -20.74 -35.63
C SER A 1015 -44.51 -20.92 -34.85
N CYS A 1016 -43.98 -19.88 -34.22
CA CYS A 1016 -42.77 -19.98 -33.41
C CYS A 1016 -43.00 -20.91 -32.20
N ASP A 1017 -42.09 -21.86 -32.00
CA ASP A 1017 -42.05 -22.79 -30.87
C ASP A 1017 -41.39 -22.17 -29.61
N LYS A 1018 -40.68 -21.05 -29.78
CA LYS A 1018 -39.95 -20.32 -28.71
C LYS A 1018 -40.72 -19.14 -28.13
N LEU A 1019 -42.05 -19.13 -28.24
CA LEU A 1019 -42.88 -18.02 -27.76
C LEU A 1019 -42.88 -17.84 -26.24
N ASP A 1020 -42.46 -18.86 -25.48
CA ASP A 1020 -42.35 -18.86 -24.02
C ASP A 1020 -40.89 -18.67 -23.52
N ASP A 1021 -39.92 -18.51 -24.43
CA ASP A 1021 -38.56 -18.13 -24.10
C ASP A 1021 -38.46 -16.59 -24.01
N PRO A 1022 -38.22 -16.02 -22.82
CA PRO A 1022 -38.19 -14.58 -22.62
C PRO A 1022 -37.03 -13.89 -23.34
N VAL A 1023 -35.90 -14.57 -23.57
CA VAL A 1023 -34.75 -14.02 -24.31
C VAL A 1023 -35.08 -13.94 -25.80
N HIS A 1024 -35.67 -15.01 -26.34
CA HIS A 1024 -36.16 -15.01 -27.73
C HIS A 1024 -37.22 -13.93 -27.96
N ARG A 1025 -38.19 -13.80 -27.03
CA ARG A 1025 -39.27 -12.81 -27.13
C ARG A 1025 -38.81 -11.36 -27.05
N ALA A 1026 -37.66 -11.09 -26.44
CA ALA A 1026 -37.07 -9.76 -26.45
C ALA A 1026 -36.18 -9.51 -27.68
N ALA A 1027 -35.62 -10.56 -28.27
CA ALA A 1027 -34.81 -10.46 -29.49
C ALA A 1027 -35.63 -10.45 -30.79
N TYR A 1028 -36.91 -10.87 -30.77
CA TYR A 1028 -37.74 -10.98 -31.97
C TYR A 1028 -39.21 -10.57 -31.77
N ARG A 1029 -39.75 -9.85 -32.77
CA ARG A 1029 -41.18 -9.48 -32.85
C ARG A 1029 -42.04 -10.62 -33.38
N HIS A 1030 -43.25 -10.72 -32.85
CA HIS A 1030 -44.25 -11.70 -33.25
C HIS A 1030 -45.61 -11.02 -33.41
N THR A 1031 -46.36 -11.37 -34.47
CA THR A 1031 -47.67 -10.81 -34.77
C THR A 1031 -48.66 -11.13 -33.65
N ASN A 1032 -49.44 -10.13 -33.22
CA ASN A 1032 -50.44 -10.20 -32.13
C ASN A 1032 -49.86 -10.50 -30.74
N LEU A 1033 -48.56 -10.30 -30.55
CA LEU A 1033 -47.90 -10.42 -29.26
C LEU A 1033 -47.18 -9.13 -28.90
N PRO A 1034 -46.99 -8.81 -27.61
CA PRO A 1034 -46.40 -7.53 -27.27
C PRO A 1034 -44.89 -7.48 -27.50
N ASP A 1035 -44.40 -6.30 -27.85
CA ASP A 1035 -43.01 -6.03 -28.22
C ASP A 1035 -42.05 -6.08 -27.03
N PHE A 1036 -42.54 -5.77 -25.83
CA PHE A 1036 -41.79 -5.92 -24.59
C PHE A 1036 -42.53 -6.87 -23.62
N LEU A 1037 -41.74 -7.69 -22.92
CA LEU A 1037 -42.23 -8.47 -21.79
C LEU A 1037 -42.25 -7.61 -20.52
N ILE A 1038 -43.24 -7.84 -19.66
CA ILE A 1038 -43.34 -7.15 -18.36
C ILE A 1038 -42.60 -7.98 -17.30
N PRO A 1039 -41.89 -7.37 -16.35
CA PRO A 1039 -41.31 -8.13 -15.24
C PRO A 1039 -42.45 -8.68 -14.37
N CYS A 1040 -42.46 -10.00 -14.17
CA CYS A 1040 -43.38 -10.63 -13.24
C CYS A 1040 -43.15 -10.09 -11.83
N PHE A 1041 -44.22 -9.68 -11.13
CA PHE A 1041 -44.14 -9.11 -9.78
C PHE A 1041 -43.37 -10.02 -8.80
N TYR A 1042 -43.56 -11.34 -8.93
CA TYR A 1042 -42.89 -12.34 -8.10
C TYR A 1042 -41.51 -12.76 -8.60
N GLN A 1043 -41.08 -12.26 -9.77
CA GLN A 1043 -39.80 -12.57 -10.43
C GLN A 1043 -39.46 -14.08 -10.34
N SER A 1044 -38.25 -14.44 -9.89
CA SER A 1044 -37.79 -15.83 -9.76
C SER A 1044 -38.60 -16.67 -8.78
N ARG A 1045 -39.48 -16.07 -7.98
CA ARG A 1045 -40.39 -16.75 -7.04
C ARG A 1045 -41.80 -16.98 -7.62
N CYS A 1046 -42.03 -16.66 -8.90
CA CYS A 1046 -43.32 -16.95 -9.54
C CYS A 1046 -43.53 -18.45 -9.74
N ASN A 1047 -44.64 -18.97 -9.23
CA ASN A 1047 -45.02 -20.38 -9.40
C ASN A 1047 -45.78 -20.64 -10.71
N ASN A 1048 -46.19 -19.61 -11.46
CA ASN A 1048 -46.93 -19.76 -12.71
C ASN A 1048 -45.96 -19.86 -13.89
N LYS A 1049 -45.62 -21.09 -14.29
CA LYS A 1049 -44.74 -21.35 -15.45
C LYS A 1049 -45.49 -21.65 -16.74
N SER A 1050 -46.78 -21.32 -16.82
CA SER A 1050 -47.58 -21.61 -18.02
C SER A 1050 -47.06 -20.84 -19.25
N SER A 1051 -47.16 -21.45 -20.44
CA SER A 1051 -46.77 -20.81 -21.70
C SER A 1051 -47.49 -19.47 -21.92
N LYS A 1052 -48.77 -19.37 -21.49
CA LYS A 1052 -49.53 -18.11 -21.54
C LYS A 1052 -48.89 -17.03 -20.68
N HIS A 1053 -48.43 -17.35 -19.47
CA HIS A 1053 -47.77 -16.40 -18.57
C HIS A 1053 -46.39 -15.98 -19.12
N ARG A 1054 -45.58 -16.92 -19.61
CA ARG A 1054 -44.24 -16.63 -20.13
C ARG A 1054 -44.24 -15.87 -21.47
N LYS A 1055 -45.33 -15.92 -22.22
CA LYS A 1055 -45.55 -15.06 -23.40
C LYS A 1055 -45.69 -13.58 -23.05
N ASP A 1056 -46.02 -13.29 -21.79
CA ASP A 1056 -46.33 -11.93 -21.34
C ASP A 1056 -45.35 -11.37 -20.31
N TYR A 1057 -44.71 -12.24 -19.54
CA TYR A 1057 -43.85 -11.87 -18.43
C TYR A 1057 -42.49 -12.55 -18.46
N PHE A 1058 -41.48 -11.88 -17.90
CA PHE A 1058 -40.19 -12.46 -17.56
C PHE A 1058 -39.95 -12.42 -16.04
N HIS A 1059 -39.19 -13.37 -15.52
CA HIS A 1059 -38.96 -13.65 -14.09
C HIS A 1059 -37.59 -13.20 -13.59
N GLY A 1060 -37.04 -12.14 -14.18
CA GLY A 1060 -35.72 -11.58 -13.86
C GLY A 1060 -34.60 -12.05 -14.80
N GLU A 1061 -34.91 -12.78 -15.87
CA GLU A 1061 -33.95 -13.06 -16.93
C GLU A 1061 -33.48 -11.75 -17.59
N ARG A 1062 -32.19 -11.69 -17.97
CA ARG A 1062 -31.64 -10.55 -18.71
C ARG A 1062 -32.08 -10.60 -20.17
N VAL A 1063 -33.24 -10.00 -20.45
CA VAL A 1063 -33.86 -10.01 -21.78
C VAL A 1063 -33.32 -8.97 -22.78
N LEU A 1064 -32.58 -7.93 -22.36
CA LEU A 1064 -31.92 -6.97 -23.25
C LEU A 1064 -30.47 -6.72 -22.79
N ASP A 1065 -29.48 -7.21 -23.54
CA ASP A 1065 -28.09 -6.83 -23.34
C ASP A 1065 -27.83 -5.45 -23.96
N LYS A 1066 -27.22 -4.54 -23.18
CA LYS A 1066 -26.90 -3.15 -23.56
C LYS A 1066 -25.86 -3.00 -24.69
N THR A 1067 -25.56 -4.04 -25.44
CA THR A 1067 -24.55 -4.02 -26.50
C THR A 1067 -25.08 -4.63 -27.80
N THR A 1068 -25.86 -3.87 -28.55
CA THR A 1068 -25.99 -4.10 -30.00
C THR A 1068 -26.24 -2.78 -30.75
N THR A 1069 -25.17 -2.21 -31.30
CA THR A 1069 -25.21 -1.55 -32.61
C THR A 1069 -23.83 -1.70 -33.27
N THR A 1070 -23.82 -2.30 -34.47
CA THR A 1070 -22.71 -2.50 -35.45
C THR A 1070 -21.61 -3.51 -35.07
N SER A 1071 -21.18 -4.49 -35.88
CA SER A 1071 -21.45 -4.89 -37.28
C SER A 1071 -20.90 -6.32 -37.52
N LYS A 1072 -21.51 -7.05 -38.46
CA LYS A 1072 -21.18 -8.43 -38.90
C LYS A 1072 -19.71 -8.63 -39.36
N ALA A 1073 -19.14 -9.80 -39.06
CA ALA A 1073 -18.24 -10.53 -39.96
C ALA A 1073 -18.48 -12.05 -39.81
N LYS A 1074 -18.66 -12.72 -40.94
CA LYS A 1074 -18.85 -14.17 -41.12
C LYS A 1074 -17.57 -14.94 -40.75
N VAL A 1075 -17.71 -16.10 -40.13
CA VAL A 1075 -16.83 -17.26 -40.40
C VAL A 1075 -17.70 -18.52 -40.38
N ASP A 1076 -17.48 -19.35 -41.39
CA ASP A 1076 -18.19 -20.56 -41.75
C ASP A 1076 -18.05 -21.71 -40.75
N ASP A 1077 -19.07 -22.56 -40.83
CA ASP A 1077 -19.23 -23.87 -40.25
C ASP A 1077 -18.27 -24.88 -40.94
N SER A 1078 -17.43 -25.59 -40.19
CA SER A 1078 -17.03 -26.98 -40.50
C SER A 1078 -16.19 -27.61 -39.39
N ASP A 1079 -16.64 -28.82 -39.02
CA ASP A 1079 -15.91 -29.96 -38.45
C ASP A 1079 -15.74 -30.13 -36.93
N LYS A 1080 -16.75 -30.80 -36.35
CA LYS A 1080 -16.70 -32.13 -35.69
C LYS A 1080 -15.43 -32.49 -34.89
N ASN A 1081 -15.54 -32.45 -33.55
CA ASN A 1081 -15.63 -33.62 -32.64
C ASN A 1081 -15.70 -33.16 -31.19
#